data_AF-A0A6A0H9Y0-F1
#
_entry.id   AF-A0A6A0H9Y0-F1
#
_cell.length_a   1.000
_cell.length_b   1.000
_cell.length_c   1.000
_cell.angle_alpha   90.00
_cell.angle_beta   90.00
_cell.angle_gamma   90.00
#
_symmetry.space_group_name_H-M   'P 1'
#
loop_
_entity.id
_entity.type
_entity.pdbx_description
1 polymer ?
#
loop_
_entity_poly.entity_id
_entity_poly.type
_entity_poly.pdbx_seq_one_letter_code
_entity_poly.pdbx_strand_id
1 'polypeptide(L)'
;MEEGRKNPETNWKKTLLDKLGLSAHKIDLDSVDLPYQQKKLIMQTYYTKHRKSWMSKKPPIRVTVNPPSAHTDEKITIVVKDEHPTLFNIKIQNITRGNLTLLLFEKLYECDNIILRDKNKFCSAEAEIELEPGAAYSIKFSALYPGKGCYEVPVFLQFVCRGKERKIEHQMFLLCIDYLPEDVPEISAEAFKNDEESKIERRRKAPSVPTPPHYSPGREIEGREPSANFKYLFRYPDYLRKLVVENFNPEFASENSLKASLQNLEDIGKQGLTHNNYGRWFELQLWIEEIEREINLQYYHLDGVDIEVNEGEHGERMATLHVPGVAEKHPAILAGDSVFVRLPSDQQPSWPYEGIVHDVINETLHLGFGEEFFLKYSAGMKVNVQFWFCRSIFIRCHKVLKHYQKVLPILFPKHSTRFDEANLVSVDNYFDKNVGKNRRQRQAVEAIVNRVSAPAPYIIFGPPGTGKTSTMVEAIKQVYTRNKDDNILVCGPSNASCDILTEGLLKHIPASKILRVNALSRSRAGIAKNVWNVSSHEGNFSLIPSMDMVRSYNIVITTYSTAYYVMPLTREKNNECGFTYVFLDESGYTTEPEALIPLLALPKMVILAGDPYQLGPVVSNLNPRKISLFKGFRMDQSFLGRLMTIDMYKPKGGQFNPLYITKLVENFRSHKSLLEIPNRCFYENQLKARGDNRITNSMLKWAKLPNPKIPIIFHGVNGREKRKANNPSFFNVFEMAQVVEYVEQLMHEMNIEPKNIGIVTPYREQMKKIREALSSKFGRVTDELRIGTPEVFQGDERLVVIVSTVRANPERLITDDYISAKLGFLSNPKRFNVAITRARALLVVIGYPWLLEDDKYWGKLLEFCCNEGCYTGIPYDRHSDLANIEKKFDRLHI
;
A
#
# COMPACT_ATOMS: atom_id res chain seq x y z
N MET A 1 35.18 -3.83 -24.56
CA MET A 1 36.12 -3.58 -23.44
C MET A 1 35.30 -3.04 -22.28
N GLU A 2 34.62 -3.94 -21.57
CA GLU A 2 33.89 -3.63 -20.34
C GLU A 2 34.14 -4.80 -19.39
N GLU A 3 35.25 -4.73 -18.67
CA GLU A 3 35.48 -5.52 -17.48
C GLU A 3 35.73 -4.56 -16.31
N GLY A 4 35.07 -4.83 -15.18
CA GLY A 4 35.63 -4.56 -13.87
C GLY A 4 35.60 -3.12 -13.37
N ARG A 5 34.43 -2.69 -12.87
CA ARG A 5 34.40 -1.86 -11.64
C ARG A 5 33.59 -2.61 -10.58
N LYS A 6 34.21 -3.66 -10.02
CA LYS A 6 33.85 -4.13 -8.69
C LYS A 6 34.30 -3.04 -7.71
N ASN A 7 33.36 -2.58 -6.88
CA ASN A 7 33.61 -1.60 -5.84
C ASN A 7 34.72 -2.13 -4.90
N PRO A 8 35.86 -1.43 -4.70
CA PRO A 8 36.95 -1.91 -3.85
C PRO A 8 36.59 -1.98 -2.36
N GLU A 9 35.55 -1.27 -1.94
CA GLU A 9 35.20 -1.08 -0.53
C GLU A 9 34.57 -2.31 0.16
N THR A 10 34.11 -3.32 -0.59
CA THR A 10 33.32 -4.43 -0.02
C THR A 10 34.08 -5.74 0.23
N ASN A 11 35.40 -5.81 0.00
CA ASN A 11 36.13 -7.09 0.02
C ASN A 11 37.00 -7.36 1.27
N TRP A 12 37.23 -6.37 2.14
CA TRP A 12 38.19 -6.49 3.25
C TRP A 12 37.74 -7.44 4.39
N LYS A 13 36.44 -7.50 4.70
CA LYS A 13 35.89 -8.38 5.78
C LYS A 13 36.09 -9.86 5.47
N LYS A 14 36.03 -10.22 4.19
CA LYS A 14 36.33 -11.57 3.70
C LYS A 14 37.83 -11.85 3.82
N THR A 15 38.66 -10.85 3.50
CA THR A 15 40.12 -10.96 3.64
C THR A 15 40.60 -11.00 5.08
N LEU A 16 39.93 -10.38 6.05
CA LEU A 16 40.37 -10.34 7.45
C LEU A 16 40.29 -11.70 8.14
N LEU A 17 39.15 -12.39 8.04
CA LEU A 17 38.96 -13.73 8.63
C LEU A 17 39.83 -14.78 7.91
N ASP A 18 40.00 -14.65 6.59
CA ASP A 18 40.84 -15.53 5.79
C ASP A 18 42.34 -15.28 6.06
N LYS A 19 42.77 -14.02 6.28
CA LYS A 19 44.14 -13.64 6.68
C LYS A 19 44.48 -14.07 8.12
N LEU A 20 43.48 -14.11 9.02
CA LEU A 20 43.66 -14.52 10.43
C LEU A 20 43.54 -16.05 10.63
N GLY A 21 43.23 -16.84 9.59
CA GLY A 21 43.14 -18.30 9.68
C GLY A 21 42.00 -18.83 10.57
N LEU A 22 40.97 -18.01 10.84
CA LEU A 22 39.90 -18.32 11.79
C LEU A 22 38.80 -19.19 11.14
N SER A 23 38.65 -20.43 11.61
CA SER A 23 37.59 -21.35 11.17
C SER A 23 36.28 -21.15 11.92
N ALA A 24 35.15 -21.63 11.37
CA ALA A 24 33.81 -21.55 11.98
C ALA A 24 33.67 -22.23 13.37
N HIS A 25 34.73 -22.89 13.86
CA HIS A 25 34.70 -23.69 15.08
C HIS A 25 35.80 -23.34 16.09
N LYS A 26 36.68 -22.36 15.82
CA LYS A 26 37.77 -21.99 16.73
C LYS A 26 38.17 -20.52 16.54
N ILE A 27 37.81 -19.66 17.49
CA ILE A 27 38.42 -18.34 17.63
C ILE A 27 39.25 -18.34 18.91
N ASP A 28 40.54 -18.58 18.77
CA ASP A 28 41.45 -18.42 19.89
C ASP A 28 41.97 -16.97 19.90
N LEU A 29 41.20 -16.06 20.50
CA LEU A 29 41.59 -14.64 20.62
C LEU A 29 42.79 -14.44 21.54
N ASP A 30 43.18 -15.45 22.32
CA ASP A 30 44.33 -15.41 23.22
C ASP A 30 45.62 -15.71 22.45
N SER A 31 45.52 -16.45 21.33
CA SER A 31 46.63 -16.69 20.41
C SER A 31 47.01 -15.50 19.53
N VAL A 32 46.22 -14.40 19.56
CA VAL A 32 46.42 -13.22 18.70
C VAL A 32 46.61 -11.97 19.57
N ASP A 33 47.81 -11.38 19.50
CA ASP A 33 48.16 -10.16 20.25
C ASP A 33 47.58 -8.92 19.57
N LEU A 34 46.29 -8.65 19.81
CA LEU A 34 45.56 -7.49 19.28
C LEU A 34 44.98 -6.64 20.42
N PRO A 35 44.93 -5.30 20.25
CA PRO A 35 44.16 -4.42 21.12
C PRO A 35 42.72 -4.92 21.31
N TYR A 36 42.20 -4.78 22.52
CA TYR A 36 40.86 -5.25 22.90
C TYR A 36 39.74 -4.77 21.94
N GLN A 37 39.80 -3.52 21.47
CA GLN A 37 38.85 -2.97 20.49
C GLN A 37 38.84 -3.75 19.17
N GLN A 38 40.01 -4.23 18.72
CA GLN A 38 40.12 -5.04 17.49
C GLN A 38 39.62 -6.47 17.73
N LYS A 39 39.90 -7.06 18.90
CA LYS A 39 39.33 -8.36 19.31
C LYS A 39 37.80 -8.30 19.34
N LYS A 40 37.21 -7.23 19.90
CA LYS A 40 35.75 -7.00 19.95
C LYS A 40 35.13 -6.91 18.56
N LEU A 41 35.78 -6.22 17.62
CA LEU A 41 35.31 -6.12 16.24
C LEU A 41 35.39 -7.46 15.47
N ILE A 42 36.41 -8.28 15.73
CA ILE A 42 36.50 -9.64 15.19
C ILE A 42 35.33 -10.48 15.71
N MET A 43 35.02 -10.40 17.01
CA MET A 43 33.87 -11.08 17.61
C MET A 43 32.53 -10.64 16.98
N GLN A 44 32.33 -9.34 16.77
CA GLN A 44 31.15 -8.80 16.08
C GLN A 44 31.02 -9.34 14.65
N THR A 45 32.11 -9.30 13.87
CA THR A 45 32.14 -9.77 12.48
C THR A 45 31.85 -11.28 12.40
N TYR A 46 32.39 -12.04 13.34
CA TYR A 46 32.19 -13.48 13.41
C TYR A 46 30.76 -13.85 13.82
N TYR A 47 30.14 -13.12 14.74
CA TYR A 47 28.72 -13.26 15.09
C TYR A 47 27.83 -13.14 13.85
N THR A 48 28.02 -12.09 13.05
CA THR A 48 27.23 -11.87 11.82
C THR A 48 27.34 -13.03 10.84
N LYS A 49 28.54 -13.61 10.69
CA LYS A 49 28.81 -14.68 9.72
C LYS A 49 28.33 -16.07 10.18
N HIS A 50 28.41 -16.37 11.49
CA HIS A 50 28.26 -17.74 11.99
C HIS A 50 27.07 -17.97 12.95
N ARG A 51 26.20 -16.97 13.20
CA ARG A 51 25.04 -17.08 14.11
C ARG A 51 24.23 -18.38 13.96
N LYS A 52 24.01 -18.86 12.73
CA LYS A 52 23.22 -20.07 12.45
C LYS A 52 23.89 -21.38 12.84
N SER A 53 25.22 -21.43 12.85
CA SER A 53 25.98 -22.65 13.15
C SER A 53 26.05 -22.96 14.65
N TRP A 54 25.72 -21.98 15.51
CA TRP A 54 25.81 -22.13 16.97
C TRP A 54 24.51 -22.63 17.59
N MET A 55 23.38 -22.42 16.90
CA MET A 55 22.04 -22.86 17.31
C MET A 55 21.85 -24.39 17.30
N SER A 56 22.84 -25.18 16.88
CA SER A 56 22.74 -26.65 16.76
C SER A 56 23.60 -27.45 17.75
N LYS A 57 24.44 -26.80 18.56
CA LYS A 57 25.30 -27.47 19.55
C LYS A 57 24.69 -27.39 20.95
N LYS A 58 24.71 -28.50 21.70
CA LYS A 58 24.31 -28.49 23.11
C LYS A 58 25.30 -27.62 23.91
N PRO A 59 24.84 -26.58 24.61
CA PRO A 59 25.72 -25.68 25.34
C PRO A 59 26.33 -26.33 26.59
N PRO A 60 27.56 -25.98 27.00
CA PRO A 60 28.16 -26.43 28.26
C PRO A 60 27.57 -25.75 29.51
N ILE A 61 26.83 -24.63 29.33
CA ILE A 61 26.14 -23.93 30.42
C ILE A 61 24.64 -23.80 30.15
N ARG A 62 23.88 -23.60 31.22
CA ARG A 62 22.47 -23.20 31.19
C ARG A 62 22.34 -21.76 31.67
N VAL A 63 21.67 -20.90 30.90
CA VAL A 63 21.39 -19.52 31.29
C VAL A 63 19.92 -19.39 31.69
N THR A 64 19.64 -18.82 32.86
CA THR A 64 18.28 -18.60 33.38
C THR A 64 18.13 -17.17 33.89
N VAL A 65 16.90 -16.65 33.94
CA VAL A 65 16.60 -15.30 34.44
C VAL A 65 15.56 -15.33 35.55
N ASN A 66 15.74 -14.48 36.57
CA ASN A 66 14.81 -14.29 37.67
C ASN A 66 14.43 -12.79 37.81
N PRO A 67 13.13 -12.42 37.82
CA PRO A 67 11.93 -13.25 37.65
C PRO A 67 11.88 -14.02 36.31
N PRO A 68 11.25 -15.20 36.27
CA PRO A 68 11.19 -16.02 35.06
C PRO A 68 10.45 -15.26 33.96
N SER A 69 11.08 -15.20 32.79
CA SER A 69 10.55 -14.58 31.57
C SER A 69 10.55 -15.60 30.43
N ALA A 70 9.94 -15.28 29.29
CA ALA A 70 9.94 -16.17 28.13
C ALA A 70 11.39 -16.38 27.64
N HIS A 71 11.94 -17.57 27.89
CA HIS A 71 13.31 -17.92 27.55
C HIS A 71 13.34 -19.17 26.67
N THR A 72 14.19 -19.12 25.65
CA THR A 72 14.80 -20.31 25.03
C THR A 72 16.27 -20.35 25.47
N ASP A 73 16.97 -21.47 25.31
CA ASP A 73 18.40 -21.59 25.64
C ASP A 73 19.29 -20.55 24.89
N GLU A 74 18.74 -19.87 23.88
CA GLU A 74 19.43 -18.97 22.95
C GLU A 74 18.99 -17.49 23.08
N LYS A 75 17.75 -17.24 23.54
CA LYS A 75 17.15 -15.90 23.58
C LYS A 75 16.44 -15.70 24.92
N ILE A 76 16.88 -14.67 25.62
CA ILE A 76 16.31 -14.22 26.89
C ILE A 76 15.47 -12.99 26.58
N THR A 77 14.15 -13.10 26.66
CA THR A 77 13.26 -11.95 26.43
C THR A 77 12.69 -11.45 27.74
N ILE A 78 13.04 -10.22 28.08
CA ILE A 78 12.59 -9.52 29.28
C ILE A 78 11.55 -8.49 28.85
N VAL A 79 10.34 -8.58 29.41
CA VAL A 79 9.32 -7.55 29.19
C VAL A 79 9.37 -6.57 30.35
N VAL A 80 9.63 -5.30 30.05
CA VAL A 80 9.61 -4.21 31.03
C VAL A 80 8.36 -3.38 30.78
N LYS A 81 7.46 -3.38 31.77
CA LYS A 81 6.14 -2.72 31.68
C LYS A 81 6.16 -1.27 32.19
N ASP A 82 7.10 -0.94 33.07
CA ASP A 82 7.22 0.39 33.70
C ASP A 82 8.45 1.17 33.23
N GLU A 83 8.38 2.51 33.34
CA GLU A 83 9.53 3.41 33.11
C GLU A 83 10.62 3.29 34.20
N HIS A 84 10.34 2.54 35.28
CA HIS A 84 11.25 2.35 36.40
C HIS A 84 12.30 1.26 36.09
N PRO A 85 13.57 1.45 36.49
CA PRO A 85 14.64 0.49 36.23
C PRO A 85 14.33 -0.85 36.91
N THR A 86 14.01 -1.85 36.10
CA THR A 86 13.68 -3.18 36.59
C THR A 86 14.96 -4.01 36.69
N LEU A 87 15.19 -4.63 37.84
CA LEU A 87 16.36 -5.45 38.13
C LEU A 87 16.06 -6.93 37.86
N PHE A 88 16.87 -7.55 37.01
CA PHE A 88 16.82 -8.99 36.75
C PHE A 88 18.14 -9.65 37.13
N ASN A 89 18.09 -10.92 37.52
CA ASN A 89 19.28 -11.71 37.77
C ASN A 89 19.45 -12.76 36.67
N ILE A 90 20.52 -12.65 35.89
CA ILE A 90 20.94 -13.65 34.91
C ILE A 90 21.83 -14.65 35.63
N LYS A 91 21.42 -15.92 35.65
CA LYS A 91 22.14 -17.02 36.30
C LYS A 91 22.72 -17.97 35.26
N ILE A 92 24.05 -18.06 35.23
CA ILE A 92 24.84 -18.91 34.35
C ILE A 92 25.24 -20.16 35.15
N GLN A 93 24.73 -21.33 34.80
CA GLN A 93 24.97 -22.59 35.51
C GLN A 93 25.81 -23.56 34.69
N ASN A 94 26.83 -24.18 35.28
CA ASN A 94 27.59 -25.26 34.66
C ASN A 94 26.73 -26.55 34.62
N ILE A 95 26.47 -27.08 33.42
CA ILE A 95 25.72 -28.34 33.22
C ILE A 95 26.61 -29.49 32.72
N THR A 96 27.92 -29.27 32.62
CA THR A 96 28.88 -30.32 32.27
C THR A 96 29.25 -31.16 33.50
N ARG A 97 29.96 -32.27 33.25
CA ARG A 97 30.49 -33.14 34.32
C ARG A 97 31.84 -32.66 34.88
N GLY A 98 32.46 -31.64 34.28
CA GLY A 98 33.77 -31.13 34.67
C GLY A 98 33.73 -29.66 35.10
N ASN A 99 34.84 -29.15 35.63
CA ASN A 99 34.94 -27.74 35.98
C ASN A 99 35.01 -26.88 34.71
N LEU A 100 34.26 -25.78 34.71
CA LEU A 100 34.30 -24.73 33.69
C LEU A 100 34.95 -23.49 34.27
N THR A 101 35.93 -22.93 33.58
CA THR A 101 36.45 -21.59 33.91
C THR A 101 35.88 -20.60 32.91
N LEU A 102 35.05 -19.66 33.37
CA LEU A 102 34.54 -18.55 32.58
C LEU A 102 35.63 -17.47 32.49
N LEU A 103 36.02 -17.14 31.26
CA LEU A 103 37.14 -16.24 30.94
C LEU A 103 36.69 -14.86 30.43
N LEU A 104 35.62 -14.82 29.65
CA LEU A 104 35.12 -13.57 29.05
C LEU A 104 33.60 -13.50 29.12
N PHE A 105 33.08 -12.32 29.46
CA PHE A 105 31.67 -11.95 29.36
C PHE A 105 31.59 -10.56 28.75
N GLU A 106 31.10 -10.47 27.51
CA GLU A 106 31.17 -9.23 26.74
C GLU A 106 29.87 -8.90 26.02
N LYS A 107 29.45 -7.63 26.06
CA LYS A 107 28.41 -7.09 25.18
C LYS A 107 29.04 -6.79 23.82
N LEU A 108 28.62 -7.49 22.77
CA LEU A 108 29.22 -7.27 21.45
C LEU A 108 28.94 -5.88 20.90
N TYR A 109 27.76 -5.31 21.14
CA TYR A 109 27.41 -3.94 20.75
C TYR A 109 27.23 -3.07 21.98
N GLU A 110 27.63 -1.80 21.89
CA GLU A 110 27.33 -0.81 22.92
C GLU A 110 25.81 -0.57 22.97
N CYS A 111 25.29 -0.48 24.19
CA CYS A 111 23.87 -0.38 24.46
C CYS A 111 23.75 0.21 25.86
N ASP A 112 23.64 1.53 25.91
CA ASP A 112 23.72 2.33 27.14
C ASP A 112 22.48 2.15 28.04
N ASN A 113 21.37 1.77 27.42
CA ASN A 113 20.13 1.42 28.11
C ASN A 113 20.19 0.04 28.79
N ILE A 114 21.27 -0.73 28.61
CA ILE A 114 21.49 -2.02 29.28
C ILE A 114 22.75 -1.98 30.12
N ILE A 115 22.55 -2.01 31.44
CA ILE A 115 23.62 -2.00 32.42
C ILE A 115 23.71 -3.39 33.06
N LEU A 116 24.87 -4.04 32.89
CA LEU A 116 25.20 -5.32 33.51
C LEU A 116 26.18 -5.04 34.65
N ARG A 117 25.89 -5.59 35.84
CA ARG A 117 26.71 -5.48 37.04
C ARG A 117 26.82 -6.84 37.70
N ASP A 118 27.99 -7.20 38.16
CA ASP A 118 28.17 -8.38 39.01
C ASP A 118 29.00 -8.05 40.25
N LYS A 119 29.06 -8.99 41.18
CA LYS A 119 29.75 -8.81 42.47
C LYS A 119 31.29 -8.76 42.33
N ASN A 120 31.84 -9.34 41.27
CA ASN A 120 33.28 -9.49 41.05
C ASN A 120 33.83 -8.52 39.98
N LYS A 121 33.01 -7.56 39.51
CA LYS A 121 33.30 -6.63 38.41
C LYS A 121 33.67 -7.29 37.08
N PHE A 122 33.27 -8.55 36.86
CA PHE A 122 33.61 -9.33 35.68
C PHE A 122 33.03 -8.73 34.38
N CYS A 123 31.87 -8.08 34.44
CA CYS A 123 31.28 -7.32 33.32
C CYS A 123 32.07 -6.04 32.96
N SER A 124 33.13 -5.71 33.69
CA SER A 124 33.92 -4.48 33.55
C SER A 124 35.44 -4.67 33.61
N ALA A 125 35.92 -5.91 33.80
CA ALA A 125 37.33 -6.27 33.90
C ALA A 125 37.53 -7.77 33.62
N GLU A 126 38.72 -8.16 33.13
CA GLU A 126 39.08 -9.56 32.96
C GLU A 126 39.17 -10.27 34.33
N ALA A 127 38.44 -11.37 34.50
CA ALA A 127 38.51 -12.21 35.69
C ALA A 127 38.24 -13.68 35.33
N GLU A 128 38.91 -14.61 36.01
CA GLU A 128 38.66 -16.04 35.83
C GLU A 128 37.70 -16.53 36.92
N ILE A 129 36.53 -17.06 36.51
CA ILE A 129 35.54 -17.61 37.44
C ILE A 129 35.45 -19.11 37.24
N GLU A 130 35.86 -19.88 38.25
CA GLU A 130 35.72 -21.34 38.23
C GLU A 130 34.32 -21.76 38.69
N LEU A 131 33.67 -22.59 37.89
CA LEU A 131 32.32 -23.13 38.10
C LEU A 131 32.40 -24.65 38.15
N GLU A 132 32.24 -25.21 39.33
CA GLU A 132 32.07 -26.66 39.53
C GLU A 132 30.77 -27.17 38.87
N PRO A 133 30.65 -28.47 38.56
CA PRO A 133 29.42 -29.06 38.06
C PRO A 133 28.20 -28.68 38.91
N GLY A 134 27.20 -28.05 38.29
CA GLY A 134 25.98 -27.58 38.96
C GLY A 134 26.08 -26.20 39.62
N ALA A 135 27.29 -25.64 39.82
CA ALA A 135 27.48 -24.30 40.35
C ALA A 135 26.98 -23.23 39.37
N ALA A 136 26.62 -22.06 39.90
CA ALA A 136 26.08 -20.98 39.08
C ALA A 136 26.60 -19.59 39.46
N TYR A 137 26.87 -18.78 38.44
CA TYR A 137 27.26 -17.39 38.55
C TYR A 137 26.08 -16.47 38.27
N SER A 138 25.91 -15.41 39.07
CA SER A 138 24.77 -14.48 38.94
C SER A 138 25.23 -13.09 38.57
N ILE A 139 24.63 -12.54 37.51
CA ILE A 139 24.86 -11.20 36.99
C ILE A 139 23.57 -10.40 37.18
N LYS A 140 23.68 -9.25 37.83
CA LYS A 140 22.58 -8.29 37.93
C LYS A 140 22.49 -7.50 36.63
N PHE A 141 21.29 -7.41 36.11
CA PHE A 141 20.95 -6.66 34.93
C PHE A 141 19.97 -5.56 35.34
N SER A 142 20.22 -4.34 34.89
CA SER A 142 19.28 -3.22 35.01
C SER A 142 19.09 -2.56 33.66
N ALA A 143 17.84 -2.38 33.29
CA ALA A 143 17.43 -1.77 32.04
C ALA A 143 16.97 -0.32 32.30
N LEU A 144 17.57 0.66 31.63
CA LEU A 144 17.10 2.06 31.65
C LEU A 144 16.12 2.25 30.51
N TYR A 145 14.97 2.89 30.76
CA TYR A 145 13.91 3.10 29.77
C TYR A 145 14.38 4.04 28.64
N PRO A 146 14.60 3.53 27.41
CA PRO A 146 15.07 4.33 26.28
C PRO A 146 13.91 4.76 25.35
N GLY A 147 12.66 4.49 25.73
CA GLY A 147 11.48 4.57 24.86
C GLY A 147 10.99 3.19 24.41
N LYS A 148 9.73 3.14 23.95
CA LYS A 148 9.04 1.92 23.52
C LYS A 148 9.77 1.24 22.37
N GLY A 149 9.90 -0.08 22.45
CA GLY A 149 10.59 -0.88 21.44
C GLY A 149 11.24 -2.12 22.00
N CYS A 150 11.92 -2.83 21.12
CA CYS A 150 12.73 -3.97 21.44
C CYS A 150 14.22 -3.65 21.28
N TYR A 151 15.00 -3.93 22.31
CA TYR A 151 16.44 -3.75 22.33
C TYR A 151 17.13 -5.10 22.43
N GLU A 152 18.05 -5.36 21.52
CA GLU A 152 18.78 -6.61 21.42
C GLU A 152 20.26 -6.38 21.68
N VAL A 153 20.81 -7.15 22.61
CA VAL A 153 22.25 -7.18 22.86
C VAL A 153 22.74 -8.61 22.82
N PRO A 154 23.54 -8.98 21.80
CA PRO A 154 24.23 -10.25 21.79
C PRO A 154 25.34 -10.22 22.83
N VAL A 155 25.31 -11.22 23.72
CA VAL A 155 26.29 -11.43 24.78
C VAL A 155 27.18 -12.60 24.38
N PHE A 156 28.49 -12.36 24.44
CA PHE A 156 29.51 -13.36 24.15
C PHE A 156 30.15 -13.88 25.43
N LEU A 157 30.30 -15.20 25.50
CA LEU A 157 30.93 -15.90 26.61
C LEU A 157 32.05 -16.81 26.12
N GLN A 158 33.17 -16.80 26.83
CA GLN A 158 34.29 -17.72 26.60
C GLN A 158 34.56 -18.54 27.85
N PHE A 159 34.74 -19.85 27.69
CA PHE A 159 35.06 -20.76 28.79
C PHE A 159 36.17 -21.74 28.41
N VAL A 160 36.83 -22.27 29.42
CA VAL A 160 37.73 -23.40 29.31
C VAL A 160 37.16 -24.59 30.09
N CYS A 161 36.98 -25.71 29.39
CA CYS A 161 36.68 -27.00 30.01
C CYS A 161 37.98 -27.65 30.48
N ARG A 162 38.15 -27.88 31.78
CA ARG A 162 39.31 -28.63 32.30
C ARG A 162 39.08 -30.14 32.13
N GLY A 163 39.70 -30.72 31.09
CA GLY A 163 39.78 -32.17 30.80
C GLY A 163 41.17 -32.58 30.28
N LYS A 164 41.34 -33.80 29.73
CA LYS A 164 42.64 -34.31 29.20
C LYS A 164 43.25 -33.44 28.08
N GLU A 165 42.47 -32.57 27.45
CA GLU A 165 42.91 -31.50 26.56
C GLU A 165 42.21 -30.19 26.96
N ARG A 166 42.94 -29.07 27.04
CA ARG A 166 42.34 -27.73 27.23
C ARG A 166 41.57 -27.37 25.96
N LYS A 167 40.25 -27.46 26.01
CA LYS A 167 39.39 -27.04 24.90
C LYS A 167 38.70 -25.73 25.30
N ILE A 168 39.04 -24.65 24.60
CA ILE A 168 38.32 -23.38 24.66
C ILE A 168 36.97 -23.60 23.95
N GLU A 169 35.88 -23.31 24.65
CA GLU A 169 34.54 -23.30 24.09
C GLU A 169 33.93 -21.91 24.23
N HIS A 170 33.12 -21.54 23.26
CA HIS A 170 32.45 -20.26 23.24
C HIS A 170 30.95 -20.49 23.22
N GLN A 171 30.22 -19.65 23.94
CA GLN A 171 28.77 -19.61 23.89
C GLN A 171 28.28 -18.20 23.68
N MET A 172 27.11 -18.10 23.08
CA MET A 172 26.43 -16.84 22.86
C MET A 172 24.96 -16.98 23.21
N PHE A 173 24.36 -15.91 23.71
CA PHE A 173 22.92 -15.78 23.82
C PHE A 173 22.52 -14.33 23.52
N LEU A 174 21.26 -14.14 23.13
CA LEU A 174 20.70 -12.83 22.85
C LEU A 174 19.89 -12.35 24.05
N LEU A 175 20.26 -11.19 24.58
CA LEU A 175 19.47 -10.49 25.59
C LEU A 175 18.51 -9.53 24.88
N CYS A 176 17.21 -9.74 25.06
CA CYS A 176 16.17 -8.93 24.44
C CYS A 176 15.35 -8.25 25.53
N ILE A 177 15.12 -6.95 25.36
CA ILE A 177 14.26 -6.17 26.24
C ILE A 177 13.13 -5.60 25.41
N ASP A 178 11.91 -6.01 25.72
CA ASP A 178 10.69 -5.50 25.13
C ASP A 178 10.07 -4.49 26.11
N TYR A 179 10.11 -3.19 25.77
CA TYR A 179 9.41 -2.15 26.50
C TYR A 179 7.99 -1.98 25.92
N LEU A 180 7.00 -2.54 26.61
CA LEU A 180 5.59 -2.58 26.20
C LEU A 180 4.69 -1.94 27.27
N PRO A 181 3.60 -1.25 26.90
CA PRO A 181 2.60 -0.78 27.88
C PRO A 181 1.79 -1.92 28.50
N GLU A 182 1.28 -1.73 29.73
CA GLU A 182 0.46 -2.70 30.47
C GLU A 182 -0.82 -3.15 29.73
N ASP A 183 -1.42 -2.25 28.93
CA ASP A 183 -2.72 -2.46 28.28
C ASP A 183 -2.67 -3.25 26.96
N VAL A 184 -1.49 -3.64 26.48
CA VAL A 184 -1.40 -4.39 25.22
C VAL A 184 -1.67 -5.87 25.49
N PRO A 185 -2.69 -6.49 24.88
CA PRO A 185 -3.04 -7.88 25.12
C PRO A 185 -1.81 -8.78 25.02
N GLU A 186 -1.57 -9.63 26.04
CA GLU A 186 -0.52 -10.65 25.99
C GLU A 186 -0.79 -11.57 24.79
N ILE A 187 -0.06 -11.35 23.71
CA ILE A 187 -0.08 -12.26 22.57
C ILE A 187 0.61 -13.54 23.08
N SER A 188 -0.18 -14.59 23.32
CA SER A 188 0.31 -15.82 23.97
C SER A 188 1.49 -16.43 23.20
N ALA A 189 2.50 -16.89 23.95
CA ALA A 189 3.71 -17.53 23.44
C ALA A 189 3.45 -18.77 22.54
N GLU A 190 2.22 -19.29 22.54
CA GLU A 190 1.79 -20.43 21.72
C GLU A 190 1.51 -20.07 20.26
N ALA A 191 1.22 -18.80 19.95
CA ALA A 191 1.07 -18.33 18.56
C ALA A 191 2.41 -18.29 17.78
N PHE A 192 3.53 -18.61 18.43
CA PHE A 192 4.89 -18.40 17.94
C PHE A 192 5.64 -19.70 17.57
N LYS A 193 5.01 -20.87 17.71
CA LYS A 193 5.58 -22.12 17.21
C LYS A 193 5.02 -22.44 15.84
N ASN A 194 5.76 -22.07 14.79
CA ASN A 194 6.01 -22.88 13.58
C ASN A 194 6.56 -21.97 12.47
N ASP A 195 7.88 -21.98 12.31
CA ASP A 195 8.58 -21.43 11.16
C ASP A 195 8.41 -22.39 9.96
N GLU A 196 7.19 -22.45 9.42
CA GLU A 196 6.81 -23.19 8.21
C GLU A 196 7.07 -22.37 6.93
N GLU A 197 7.86 -21.28 7.01
CA GLU A 197 8.13 -20.40 5.86
C GLU A 197 8.82 -21.16 4.70
N SER A 198 9.59 -22.20 5.01
CA SER A 198 10.26 -23.07 4.03
C SER A 198 9.35 -24.04 3.28
N LYS A 199 8.12 -24.30 3.75
CA LYS A 199 7.16 -25.21 3.09
C LYS A 199 6.15 -24.47 2.22
N ILE A 200 5.76 -23.26 2.58
CA ILE A 200 4.78 -22.45 1.83
C ILE A 200 5.40 -21.92 0.53
N GLU A 201 6.67 -21.52 0.54
CA GLU A 201 7.37 -21.10 -0.70
C GLU A 201 7.59 -22.27 -1.68
N ARG A 202 7.69 -23.51 -1.17
CA ARG A 202 7.72 -24.74 -1.97
C ARG A 202 6.35 -25.16 -2.53
N ARG A 203 5.26 -24.57 -2.05
CA ARG A 203 3.90 -24.71 -2.62
C ARG A 203 3.61 -23.73 -3.76
N ARG A 204 4.63 -23.03 -4.29
CA ARG A 204 4.56 -22.35 -5.62
C ARG A 204 4.57 -23.35 -6.80
N LYS A 205 3.89 -24.49 -6.66
CA LYS A 205 3.46 -25.25 -7.84
C LYS A 205 2.10 -24.69 -8.23
N ALA A 206 1.96 -24.31 -9.50
CA ALA A 206 0.65 -24.02 -10.08
C ALA A 206 -0.33 -25.12 -9.64
N PRO A 207 -1.51 -24.79 -9.10
CA PRO A 207 -2.50 -25.80 -8.78
C PRO A 207 -2.72 -26.67 -10.01
N SER A 208 -2.55 -27.98 -9.84
CA SER A 208 -2.83 -28.99 -10.86
C SER A 208 -4.33 -29.24 -11.01
N VAL A 209 -5.16 -28.21 -10.85
CA VAL A 209 -6.60 -28.32 -11.07
C VAL A 209 -6.83 -27.94 -12.52
N PRO A 210 -7.06 -28.90 -13.43
CA PRO A 210 -7.39 -28.57 -14.80
C PRO A 210 -8.68 -27.74 -14.79
N THR A 211 -8.64 -26.60 -15.49
CA THR A 211 -9.86 -25.98 -16.04
C THR A 211 -10.71 -27.11 -16.62
N PRO A 212 -12.00 -27.26 -16.25
CA PRO A 212 -12.80 -28.38 -16.75
C PRO A 212 -12.66 -28.46 -18.28
N PRO A 213 -12.43 -29.63 -18.88
CA PRO A 213 -12.16 -29.76 -20.32
C PRO A 213 -13.30 -29.23 -21.23
N HIS A 214 -14.45 -28.90 -20.64
CA HIS A 214 -15.60 -28.30 -21.31
C HIS A 214 -15.94 -26.87 -20.85
N TYR A 215 -15.18 -26.30 -19.90
CA TYR A 215 -15.31 -24.89 -19.52
C TYR A 215 -14.56 -24.02 -20.53
N SER A 216 -15.27 -23.63 -21.58
CA SER A 216 -14.85 -22.57 -22.49
C SER A 216 -15.53 -21.27 -22.07
N PRO A 217 -14.78 -20.21 -21.69
CA PRO A 217 -15.38 -18.88 -21.52
C PRO A 217 -16.16 -18.51 -22.78
N GLY A 218 -17.49 -18.40 -22.67
CA GLY A 218 -18.39 -18.13 -23.79
C GLY A 218 -18.75 -19.35 -24.64
N ARG A 219 -19.19 -20.47 -24.05
CA ARG A 219 -20.05 -21.46 -24.73
C ARG A 219 -21.48 -21.28 -24.23
N GLU A 220 -22.46 -21.30 -25.13
CA GLU A 220 -23.88 -21.46 -24.77
C GLU A 220 -24.06 -22.75 -23.98
N ILE A 221 -24.75 -22.63 -22.84
CA ILE A 221 -25.11 -23.74 -21.99
C ILE A 221 -26.50 -24.18 -22.46
N GLU A 222 -26.61 -25.34 -23.11
CA GLU A 222 -27.91 -25.92 -23.46
C GLU A 222 -28.67 -26.30 -22.17
N GLY A 223 -29.93 -25.86 -22.07
CA GLY A 223 -30.90 -26.38 -21.11
C GLY A 223 -31.34 -25.44 -19.98
N ARG A 224 -30.69 -24.29 -19.78
CA ARG A 224 -31.21 -23.15 -19.01
C ARG A 224 -30.63 -21.88 -19.61
N GLU A 225 -31.47 -20.86 -19.85
CA GLU A 225 -30.93 -19.52 -20.08
C GLU A 225 -30.08 -19.13 -18.86
N PRO A 226 -28.75 -18.98 -18.99
CA PRO A 226 -27.97 -18.38 -17.93
C PRO A 226 -28.53 -16.96 -17.77
N SER A 227 -28.88 -16.56 -16.56
CA SER A 227 -29.50 -15.27 -16.17
C SER A 227 -29.11 -14.05 -17.04
N ALA A 228 -29.62 -13.95 -18.26
CA ALA A 228 -29.41 -12.91 -19.30
C ALA A 228 -27.98 -12.32 -19.52
N ASN A 229 -26.95 -12.70 -18.77
CA ASN A 229 -25.69 -11.93 -18.65
C ASN A 229 -24.40 -12.74 -18.88
N PHE A 230 -24.47 -14.04 -19.19
CA PHE A 230 -23.31 -14.80 -19.69
C PHE A 230 -22.94 -14.47 -21.16
N LYS A 231 -23.22 -13.25 -21.63
CA LYS A 231 -22.74 -12.70 -22.92
C LYS A 231 -21.24 -12.37 -22.85
N TYR A 232 -20.41 -13.38 -22.59
CA TYR A 232 -18.94 -13.30 -22.57
C TYR A 232 -18.35 -13.70 -23.93
N LEU A 233 -18.58 -12.87 -24.96
CA LEU A 233 -18.06 -13.06 -26.33
C LEU A 233 -16.60 -12.58 -26.54
N PHE A 234 -15.92 -12.10 -25.49
CA PHE A 234 -14.52 -11.68 -25.59
C PHE A 234 -13.60 -12.80 -25.08
N ARG A 235 -13.18 -13.68 -26.00
CA ARG A 235 -12.07 -14.60 -25.77
C ARG A 235 -10.75 -13.89 -26.05
N TYR A 236 -9.82 -13.94 -25.10
CA TYR A 236 -8.44 -13.56 -25.38
C TYR A 236 -7.75 -14.68 -26.18
N PRO A 237 -6.74 -14.37 -27.01
CA PRO A 237 -6.00 -15.38 -27.75
C PRO A 237 -5.32 -16.45 -26.87
N ASP A 238 -5.44 -17.72 -27.23
CA ASP A 238 -4.89 -18.85 -26.44
C ASP A 238 -3.39 -18.75 -26.22
N TYR A 239 -2.64 -18.25 -27.21
CA TYR A 239 -1.19 -18.07 -27.11
C TYR A 239 -0.82 -17.09 -25.97
N LEU A 240 -1.62 -16.06 -25.70
CA LEU A 240 -1.35 -15.12 -24.61
C LEU A 240 -1.47 -15.79 -23.25
N ARG A 241 -2.44 -16.70 -23.08
CA ARG A 241 -2.58 -17.45 -21.83
C ARG A 241 -1.35 -18.30 -21.57
N LYS A 242 -0.88 -19.04 -22.59
CA LYS A 242 0.36 -19.82 -22.50
C LYS A 242 1.55 -18.94 -22.09
N LEU A 243 1.73 -17.79 -22.76
CA LEU A 243 2.81 -16.85 -22.45
C LEU A 243 2.73 -16.28 -21.02
N VAL A 244 1.55 -15.93 -20.53
CA VAL A 244 1.38 -15.41 -19.17
C VAL A 244 1.73 -16.47 -18.12
N VAL A 245 1.29 -17.72 -18.32
CA VAL A 245 1.61 -18.86 -17.44
C VAL A 245 3.11 -19.16 -17.42
N GLU A 246 3.75 -19.12 -18.59
CA GLU A 246 5.21 -19.27 -18.74
C GLU A 246 6.00 -18.01 -18.34
N ASN A 247 5.31 -16.99 -17.84
CA ASN A 247 5.89 -15.74 -17.38
C ASN A 247 6.74 -15.02 -18.45
N PHE A 248 6.34 -15.18 -19.73
CA PHE A 248 7.04 -14.67 -20.90
C PHE A 248 8.51 -15.13 -20.94
N ASN A 249 8.81 -16.33 -20.43
CA ASN A 249 10.16 -16.89 -20.51
C ASN A 249 10.39 -17.60 -21.84
N PRO A 250 11.30 -17.12 -22.71
CA PRO A 250 11.61 -17.80 -23.96
C PRO A 250 12.16 -19.22 -23.77
N GLU A 251 12.75 -19.53 -22.60
CA GLU A 251 13.25 -20.87 -22.27
C GLU A 251 12.13 -21.88 -21.97
N PHE A 252 10.96 -21.41 -21.50
CA PHE A 252 9.82 -22.27 -21.19
C PHE A 252 8.86 -22.43 -22.37
N ALA A 253 8.98 -21.58 -23.40
CA ALA A 253 8.22 -21.70 -24.63
C ALA A 253 8.69 -22.91 -25.45
N SER A 254 8.01 -24.05 -25.28
CA SER A 254 8.35 -25.32 -25.94
C SER A 254 8.02 -25.33 -27.45
N GLU A 255 7.02 -24.55 -27.87
CA GLU A 255 6.53 -24.48 -29.25
C GLU A 255 7.18 -23.31 -30.03
N ASN A 256 7.66 -23.57 -31.26
CA ASN A 256 8.24 -22.52 -32.14
C ASN A 256 7.24 -21.39 -32.45
N SER A 257 5.95 -21.70 -32.53
CA SER A 257 4.86 -20.71 -32.74
C SER A 257 4.71 -19.75 -31.56
N LEU A 258 4.93 -20.24 -30.33
CA LEU A 258 4.85 -19.45 -29.11
C LEU A 258 6.04 -18.51 -28.99
N LYS A 259 7.25 -18.97 -29.36
CA LYS A 259 8.45 -18.12 -29.48
C LYS A 259 8.26 -17.00 -30.50
N ALA A 260 7.69 -17.30 -31.67
CA ALA A 260 7.38 -16.27 -32.67
C ALA A 260 6.35 -15.25 -32.17
N SER A 261 5.35 -15.70 -31.42
CA SER A 261 4.34 -14.81 -30.80
C SER A 261 4.95 -13.91 -29.74
N LEU A 262 5.87 -14.43 -28.91
CA LEU A 262 6.63 -13.64 -27.94
C LEU A 262 7.49 -12.58 -28.64
N GLN A 263 8.20 -12.95 -29.71
CA GLN A 263 9.01 -12.02 -30.48
C GLN A 263 8.17 -10.87 -31.06
N ASN A 264 6.99 -11.17 -31.59
CA ASN A 264 6.07 -10.16 -32.09
C ASN A 264 5.61 -9.19 -30.98
N LEU A 265 5.33 -9.69 -29.78
CA LEU A 265 4.99 -8.84 -28.63
C LEU A 265 6.16 -7.94 -28.24
N GLU A 266 7.39 -8.47 -28.22
CA GLU A 266 8.59 -7.68 -27.96
C GLU A 266 8.80 -6.60 -29.03
N ASP A 267 8.52 -6.90 -30.30
CA ASP A 267 8.69 -5.95 -31.40
C ASP A 267 7.65 -4.84 -31.36
N ILE A 268 6.39 -5.16 -31.03
CA ILE A 268 5.37 -4.14 -30.70
C ILE A 268 5.90 -3.29 -29.53
N GLY A 269 6.37 -3.94 -28.47
CA GLY A 269 6.95 -3.31 -27.30
C GLY A 269 8.07 -2.30 -27.59
N LYS A 270 8.99 -2.66 -28.49
CA LYS A 270 10.09 -1.79 -28.94
C LYS A 270 9.61 -0.56 -29.70
N GLN A 271 8.51 -0.65 -30.44
CA GLN A 271 7.92 0.50 -31.16
C GLN A 271 7.35 1.56 -30.21
N GLY A 272 6.94 1.16 -29.00
CA GLY A 272 6.25 2.03 -28.06
C GLY A 272 4.82 2.38 -28.50
N LEU A 273 4.09 3.11 -27.68
CA LEU A 273 2.72 3.53 -27.98
C LEU A 273 2.70 4.62 -29.08
N THR A 274 1.99 4.36 -30.16
CA THR A 274 1.78 5.27 -31.30
C THR A 274 0.29 5.34 -31.66
N HIS A 275 -0.08 6.33 -32.49
CA HIS A 275 -1.46 6.45 -32.97
C HIS A 275 -1.91 5.25 -33.83
N ASN A 276 -0.97 4.59 -34.53
CA ASN A 276 -1.26 3.44 -35.40
C ASN A 276 -1.45 2.14 -34.62
N ASN A 277 -0.73 1.97 -33.50
CA ASN A 277 -0.81 0.76 -32.70
C ASN A 277 -1.67 0.90 -31.43
N TYR A 278 -2.24 2.08 -31.14
CA TYR A 278 -2.99 2.36 -29.92
C TYR A 278 -4.02 1.28 -29.55
N GLY A 279 -4.88 0.92 -30.51
CA GLY A 279 -5.91 -0.10 -30.27
C GLY A 279 -5.30 -1.43 -29.88
N ARG A 280 -4.29 -1.89 -30.63
CA ARG A 280 -3.59 -3.16 -30.38
C ARG A 280 -2.78 -3.12 -29.08
N TRP A 281 -2.15 -1.99 -28.76
CA TRP A 281 -1.31 -1.78 -27.59
C TRP A 281 -2.07 -2.01 -26.29
N PHE A 282 -3.26 -1.41 -26.17
CA PHE A 282 -4.10 -1.56 -24.99
C PHE A 282 -4.93 -2.84 -24.99
N GLU A 283 -5.35 -3.34 -26.16
CA GLU A 283 -6.02 -4.63 -26.28
C GLU A 283 -5.16 -5.77 -25.69
N LEU A 284 -3.88 -5.81 -26.06
CA LEU A 284 -2.91 -6.77 -25.53
C LEU A 284 -2.73 -6.65 -24.01
N GLN A 285 -2.56 -5.42 -23.50
CA GLN A 285 -2.39 -5.20 -22.06
C GLN A 285 -3.63 -5.56 -21.25
N LEU A 286 -4.83 -5.26 -21.76
CA LEU A 286 -6.09 -5.65 -21.13
C LEU A 286 -6.21 -7.17 -21.05
N TRP A 287 -5.93 -7.91 -22.13
CA TRP A 287 -5.97 -9.37 -22.10
C TRP A 287 -4.95 -9.96 -21.13
N ILE A 288 -3.73 -9.42 -21.09
CA ILE A 288 -2.70 -9.89 -20.14
C ILE A 288 -3.17 -9.65 -18.70
N GLU A 289 -3.71 -8.47 -18.38
CA GLU A 289 -4.26 -8.19 -17.05
C GLU A 289 -5.46 -9.08 -16.71
N GLU A 290 -6.36 -9.34 -17.65
CA GLU A 290 -7.49 -10.27 -17.46
C GLU A 290 -7.01 -11.69 -17.14
N ILE A 291 -6.06 -12.23 -17.91
CA ILE A 291 -5.49 -13.57 -17.70
C ILE A 291 -4.79 -13.63 -16.34
N GLU A 292 -4.03 -12.60 -15.98
CA GLU A 292 -3.36 -12.55 -14.68
C GLU A 292 -4.34 -12.50 -13.51
N ARG A 293 -5.37 -11.66 -13.60
CA ARG A 293 -6.42 -11.61 -12.57
C ARG A 293 -7.11 -12.96 -12.44
N GLU A 294 -7.36 -13.64 -13.55
CA GLU A 294 -7.92 -14.99 -13.55
C GLU A 294 -7.00 -15.96 -12.80
N ILE A 295 -5.74 -16.10 -13.22
CA ILE A 295 -4.77 -17.00 -12.59
C ILE A 295 -4.61 -16.68 -11.11
N ASN A 296 -4.55 -15.39 -10.77
CA ASN A 296 -4.34 -14.99 -9.41
C ASN A 296 -5.56 -15.24 -8.50
N LEU A 297 -6.79 -15.20 -9.03
CA LEU A 297 -7.97 -15.54 -8.24
C LEU A 297 -8.11 -17.04 -7.99
N GLN A 298 -7.46 -17.88 -8.80
CA GLN A 298 -7.40 -19.33 -8.55
C GLN A 298 -6.69 -19.66 -7.24
N TYR A 299 -5.82 -18.77 -6.72
CA TYR A 299 -5.18 -18.94 -5.41
C TYR A 299 -6.16 -18.89 -4.24
N TYR A 300 -7.41 -18.46 -4.46
CA TYR A 300 -8.44 -18.46 -3.44
C TYR A 300 -9.42 -19.62 -3.58
N HIS A 301 -9.31 -20.49 -4.60
CA HIS A 301 -10.21 -21.64 -4.71
C HIS A 301 -10.14 -22.50 -3.44
N LEU A 302 -11.32 -22.91 -2.96
CA LEU A 302 -11.47 -23.67 -1.73
C LEU A 302 -12.20 -24.98 -2.04
N ASP A 303 -11.74 -26.07 -1.46
CA ASP A 303 -12.39 -27.38 -1.56
C ASP A 303 -12.87 -27.82 -0.18
N GLY A 304 -14.09 -28.37 -0.12
CA GLY A 304 -14.67 -28.90 1.12
C GLY A 304 -14.88 -27.85 2.22
N VAL A 305 -15.34 -26.66 1.87
CA VAL A 305 -15.64 -25.58 2.84
C VAL A 305 -17.13 -25.46 3.12
N ASP A 306 -17.49 -24.87 4.25
CA ASP A 306 -18.88 -24.60 4.61
C ASP A 306 -19.24 -23.16 4.25
N ILE A 307 -20.53 -22.91 4.00
CA ILE A 307 -21.08 -21.58 3.77
C ILE A 307 -22.13 -21.34 4.87
N GLU A 308 -21.96 -20.26 5.61
CA GLU A 308 -22.93 -19.86 6.63
C GLU A 308 -24.06 -19.08 5.95
N VAL A 309 -25.32 -19.43 6.21
CA VAL A 309 -26.48 -18.72 5.66
C VAL A 309 -27.13 -17.92 6.78
N ASN A 310 -27.20 -16.61 6.60
CA ASN A 310 -27.83 -15.67 7.52
C ASN A 310 -29.13 -15.14 6.92
N GLU A 311 -30.18 -15.07 7.72
CA GLU A 311 -31.45 -14.45 7.34
C GLU A 311 -31.50 -13.00 7.84
N GLY A 312 -31.77 -12.07 6.94
CA GLY A 312 -31.98 -10.66 7.28
C GLY A 312 -33.36 -10.39 7.87
N GLU A 313 -33.53 -9.20 8.47
CA GLU A 313 -34.79 -8.77 9.11
C GLU A 313 -36.02 -8.73 8.16
N HIS A 314 -35.78 -8.76 6.85
CA HIS A 314 -36.82 -8.75 5.81
C HIS A 314 -36.93 -10.08 5.04
N GLY A 315 -36.34 -11.17 5.55
CA GLY A 315 -36.37 -12.50 4.93
C GLY A 315 -35.39 -12.70 3.77
N GLU A 316 -34.53 -11.71 3.49
CA GLU A 316 -33.44 -11.86 2.51
C GLU A 316 -32.38 -12.81 3.07
N ARG A 317 -32.00 -13.83 2.28
CA ARG A 317 -30.94 -14.78 2.65
C ARG A 317 -29.60 -14.33 2.10
N MET A 318 -28.61 -14.22 2.98
CA MET A 318 -27.24 -13.86 2.62
C MET A 318 -26.28 -14.97 3.06
N ALA A 319 -25.46 -15.42 2.12
CA ALA A 319 -24.43 -16.40 2.39
C ALA A 319 -23.13 -15.72 2.83
N THR A 320 -22.40 -16.37 3.72
CA THR A 320 -21.16 -15.88 4.31
C THR A 320 -20.10 -16.95 4.13
N LEU A 321 -18.98 -16.57 3.49
CA LEU A 321 -17.87 -17.47 3.20
C LEU A 321 -16.57 -16.92 3.76
N HIS A 322 -15.89 -17.71 4.59
CA HIS A 322 -14.56 -17.37 5.09
C HIS A 322 -13.47 -17.79 4.08
N VAL A 323 -12.68 -16.83 3.61
CA VAL A 323 -11.61 -17.02 2.63
C VAL A 323 -10.26 -16.57 3.23
N PRO A 324 -9.43 -17.51 3.70
CA PRO A 324 -8.15 -17.17 4.32
C PRO A 324 -7.22 -16.36 3.40
N GLY A 325 -6.67 -15.25 3.90
CA GLY A 325 -5.70 -14.42 3.18
C GLY A 325 -6.28 -13.54 2.06
N VAL A 326 -7.60 -13.49 1.86
CA VAL A 326 -8.25 -12.55 0.92
C VAL A 326 -8.01 -11.09 1.33
N ALA A 327 -7.91 -10.84 2.64
CA ALA A 327 -7.61 -9.53 3.19
C ALA A 327 -6.20 -9.05 2.81
N GLU A 328 -5.32 -9.85 2.23
CA GLU A 328 -3.88 -9.52 2.17
C GLU A 328 -3.28 -9.66 0.80
N LYS A 329 -3.81 -10.59 0.01
CA LYS A 329 -3.26 -10.91 -1.29
C LYS A 329 -3.77 -9.89 -2.33
N HIS A 330 -2.85 -9.55 -3.22
CA HIS A 330 -3.18 -8.93 -4.48
C HIS A 330 -3.19 -10.03 -5.53
N PRO A 331 -4.26 -10.13 -6.35
CA PRO A 331 -5.42 -9.25 -6.44
C PRO A 331 -6.41 -9.49 -5.29
N ALA A 332 -7.08 -8.41 -4.89
CA ALA A 332 -8.19 -8.48 -3.95
C ALA A 332 -9.43 -9.02 -4.66
N ILE A 333 -10.22 -9.83 -3.96
CA ILE A 333 -11.61 -10.11 -4.35
C ILE A 333 -12.40 -8.81 -4.14
N LEU A 334 -13.17 -8.40 -5.13
CA LEU A 334 -13.93 -7.15 -5.13
C LEU A 334 -15.43 -7.43 -5.11
N ALA A 335 -16.20 -6.46 -4.59
CA ALA A 335 -17.65 -6.48 -4.75
C ALA A 335 -18.03 -6.52 -6.24
N GLY A 336 -18.92 -7.44 -6.60
CA GLY A 336 -19.32 -7.76 -7.96
C GLY A 336 -18.57 -8.93 -8.61
N ASP A 337 -17.53 -9.47 -7.96
CA ASP A 337 -16.91 -10.73 -8.39
C ASP A 337 -17.87 -11.92 -8.17
N SER A 338 -17.70 -12.97 -8.98
CA SER A 338 -18.53 -14.17 -8.93
C SER A 338 -17.84 -15.27 -8.13
N VAL A 339 -18.64 -16.00 -7.35
CA VAL A 339 -18.26 -17.18 -6.58
C VAL A 339 -19.11 -18.34 -7.07
N PHE A 340 -18.48 -19.31 -7.71
CA PHE A 340 -19.12 -20.51 -8.21
C PHE A 340 -19.02 -21.63 -7.19
N VAL A 341 -20.15 -22.15 -6.75
CA VAL A 341 -20.25 -23.18 -5.72
C VAL A 341 -20.79 -24.47 -6.34
N ARG A 342 -20.13 -25.60 -6.05
CA ARG A 342 -20.62 -26.94 -6.40
C ARG A 342 -21.01 -27.70 -5.15
N LEU A 343 -22.22 -28.24 -5.14
CA LEU A 343 -22.75 -29.07 -4.06
C LEU A 343 -22.31 -30.53 -4.24
N PRO A 344 -22.07 -31.30 -3.16
CA PRO A 344 -21.71 -32.72 -3.25
C PRO A 344 -22.78 -33.61 -3.88
N SER A 345 -24.05 -33.23 -3.73
CA SER A 345 -25.23 -33.97 -4.21
C SER A 345 -25.40 -33.96 -5.72
N ASP A 346 -24.62 -33.12 -6.41
CA ASP A 346 -24.72 -32.93 -7.83
C ASP A 346 -23.95 -34.02 -8.58
N GLN A 347 -24.66 -34.87 -9.35
CA GLN A 347 -24.03 -35.79 -10.29
C GLN A 347 -23.25 -34.99 -11.35
N GLN A 348 -22.00 -35.36 -11.62
CA GLN A 348 -21.27 -34.73 -12.72
C GLN A 348 -21.96 -35.04 -14.07
N PRO A 349 -22.21 -34.05 -14.94
CA PRO A 349 -21.86 -32.63 -14.83
C PRO A 349 -23.06 -31.75 -14.44
N SER A 350 -23.22 -31.38 -13.16
CA SER A 350 -24.10 -30.27 -12.79
C SER A 350 -23.40 -28.93 -13.02
N TRP A 351 -24.21 -27.91 -13.30
CA TRP A 351 -23.75 -26.53 -13.37
C TRP A 351 -23.54 -25.96 -11.96
N PRO A 352 -22.44 -25.24 -11.69
CA PRO A 352 -22.23 -24.60 -10.40
C PRO A 352 -23.26 -23.49 -10.14
N TYR A 353 -23.60 -23.27 -8.88
CA TYR A 353 -24.41 -22.14 -8.43
C TYR A 353 -23.53 -20.89 -8.40
N GLU A 354 -23.99 -19.80 -9.01
CA GLU A 354 -23.30 -18.51 -8.97
C GLU A 354 -23.80 -17.68 -7.79
N GLY A 355 -22.86 -17.23 -6.95
CA GLY A 355 -23.06 -16.20 -5.95
C GLY A 355 -22.27 -14.96 -6.31
N ILE A 356 -22.82 -13.78 -6.03
CA ILE A 356 -22.16 -12.50 -6.27
C ILE A 356 -21.62 -11.94 -4.95
N VAL A 357 -20.37 -11.51 -4.95
CA VAL A 357 -19.76 -10.82 -3.79
C VAL A 357 -20.41 -9.45 -3.62
N HIS A 358 -21.11 -9.23 -2.51
CA HIS A 358 -21.67 -7.92 -2.16
C HIS A 358 -20.68 -7.07 -1.39
N ASP A 359 -19.97 -7.67 -0.43
CA ASP A 359 -18.97 -6.98 0.38
C ASP A 359 -17.88 -7.95 0.86
N VAL A 360 -16.72 -7.38 1.18
CA VAL A 360 -15.54 -8.08 1.70
C VAL A 360 -15.14 -7.44 3.01
N ILE A 361 -15.40 -8.14 4.12
CA ILE A 361 -15.09 -7.65 5.46
C ILE A 361 -14.06 -8.59 6.09
N ASN A 362 -12.84 -8.08 6.29
CA ASN A 362 -11.70 -8.87 6.76
C ASN A 362 -11.44 -10.07 5.83
N GLU A 363 -11.59 -11.30 6.34
CA GLU A 363 -11.43 -12.55 5.59
C GLU A 363 -12.77 -13.18 5.20
N THR A 364 -13.86 -12.43 5.33
CA THR A 364 -15.22 -12.92 5.13
C THR A 364 -15.87 -12.23 3.93
N LEU A 365 -16.44 -13.04 3.04
CA LEU A 365 -17.22 -12.58 1.89
C LEU A 365 -18.71 -12.72 2.20
N HIS A 366 -19.45 -11.64 1.94
CA HIS A 366 -20.90 -11.69 1.92
C HIS A 366 -21.39 -11.90 0.48
N LEU A 367 -22.12 -12.98 0.27
CA LEU A 367 -22.51 -13.52 -1.03
C LEU A 367 -24.03 -13.52 -1.19
N GLY A 368 -24.49 -13.03 -2.33
CA GLY A 368 -25.88 -13.14 -2.76
C GLY A 368 -26.02 -14.27 -3.77
N PHE A 369 -26.84 -15.27 -3.47
CA PHE A 369 -27.16 -16.38 -4.37
C PHE A 369 -28.61 -16.31 -4.82
N GLY A 370 -28.93 -17.00 -5.92
CA GLY A 370 -30.33 -17.26 -6.28
C GLY A 370 -31.00 -18.26 -5.34
N GLU A 371 -32.32 -18.18 -5.22
CA GLU A 371 -33.17 -19.04 -4.36
C GLU A 371 -32.89 -20.55 -4.50
N GLU A 372 -32.58 -21.04 -5.70
CA GLU A 372 -32.29 -22.46 -5.94
C GLU A 372 -31.09 -22.98 -5.14
N PHE A 373 -30.08 -22.13 -4.91
CA PHE A 373 -28.93 -22.50 -4.08
C PHE A 373 -29.38 -22.75 -2.64
N PHE A 374 -30.14 -21.83 -2.07
CA PHE A 374 -30.58 -21.93 -0.68
C PHE A 374 -31.63 -23.04 -0.44
N LEU A 375 -32.32 -23.50 -1.49
CA LEU A 375 -33.22 -24.67 -1.41
C LEU A 375 -32.46 -26.00 -1.33
N LYS A 376 -31.25 -26.06 -1.91
CA LYS A 376 -30.46 -27.30 -2.01
C LYS A 376 -29.30 -27.37 -1.03
N TYR A 377 -28.79 -26.22 -0.59
CA TYR A 377 -27.74 -26.13 0.40
C TYR A 377 -28.30 -26.35 1.81
N SER A 378 -27.67 -27.25 2.58
CA SER A 378 -27.93 -27.43 4.01
C SER A 378 -26.69 -27.06 4.82
N ALA A 379 -26.90 -26.47 6.00
CA ALA A 379 -25.81 -26.11 6.90
C ALA A 379 -24.90 -27.32 7.20
N GLY A 380 -23.58 -27.11 7.11
CA GLY A 380 -22.57 -28.16 7.27
C GLY A 380 -22.28 -28.97 6.00
N MET A 381 -22.97 -28.71 4.88
CA MET A 381 -22.57 -29.26 3.58
C MET A 381 -21.21 -28.68 3.14
N LYS A 382 -20.29 -29.59 2.83
CA LYS A 382 -18.95 -29.28 2.33
C LYS A 382 -19.02 -29.02 0.83
N VAL A 383 -18.73 -27.79 0.40
CA VAL A 383 -18.83 -27.38 -1.00
C VAL A 383 -17.46 -27.03 -1.58
N ASN A 384 -17.35 -27.11 -2.91
CA ASN A 384 -16.18 -26.63 -3.63
C ASN A 384 -16.49 -25.26 -4.22
N VAL A 385 -15.57 -24.32 -4.04
CA VAL A 385 -15.74 -22.90 -4.34
C VAL A 385 -14.68 -22.45 -5.32
N GLN A 386 -15.12 -21.84 -6.42
CA GLN A 386 -14.27 -21.24 -7.44
C GLN A 386 -14.56 -19.75 -7.56
N PHE A 387 -13.51 -18.95 -7.61
CA PHE A 387 -13.58 -17.49 -7.72
C PHE A 387 -13.39 -17.02 -9.15
N TRP A 388 -14.12 -15.99 -9.53
CA TRP A 388 -14.01 -15.37 -10.85
C TRP A 388 -14.21 -13.86 -10.77
N PHE A 389 -13.35 -13.08 -11.43
CA PHE A 389 -13.48 -11.62 -11.38
C PHE A 389 -14.57 -11.10 -12.30
N CYS A 390 -15.15 -9.96 -11.94
CA CYS A 390 -16.05 -9.21 -12.79
C CYS A 390 -15.31 -8.68 -14.04
N ARG A 391 -15.59 -9.24 -15.22
CA ARG A 391 -15.00 -8.80 -16.50
C ARG A 391 -15.68 -7.57 -17.11
N SER A 392 -16.72 -7.04 -16.48
CA SER A 392 -17.56 -5.97 -17.03
C SER A 392 -16.76 -4.76 -17.51
N ILE A 393 -15.78 -4.31 -16.72
CA ILE A 393 -14.96 -3.15 -17.09
C ILE A 393 -14.03 -3.45 -18.27
N PHE A 394 -13.36 -4.61 -18.27
CA PHE A 394 -12.50 -5.04 -19.36
C PHE A 394 -13.26 -5.18 -20.69
N ILE A 395 -14.46 -5.77 -20.64
CA ILE A 395 -15.33 -5.91 -21.81
C ILE A 395 -15.72 -4.53 -22.36
N ARG A 396 -16.05 -3.58 -21.49
CA ARG A 396 -16.35 -2.20 -21.92
C ARG A 396 -15.12 -1.57 -22.56
N CYS A 397 -13.95 -1.68 -21.94
CA CYS A 397 -12.67 -1.21 -22.50
C CYS A 397 -12.39 -1.81 -23.89
N HIS A 398 -12.50 -3.12 -24.07
CA HIS A 398 -12.32 -3.78 -25.37
C HIS A 398 -13.32 -3.29 -26.42
N LYS A 399 -14.58 -3.09 -26.04
CA LYS A 399 -15.60 -2.56 -26.96
C LYS A 399 -15.29 -1.13 -27.40
N VAL A 400 -14.91 -0.26 -26.46
CA VAL A 400 -14.60 1.14 -26.80
C VAL A 400 -13.27 1.27 -27.56
N LEU A 401 -12.30 0.39 -27.31
CA LEU A 401 -11.06 0.35 -28.07
C LEU A 401 -11.28 0.11 -29.56
N LYS A 402 -12.34 -0.55 -29.99
CA LYS A 402 -12.65 -0.72 -31.43
C LYS A 402 -12.99 0.59 -32.14
N HIS A 403 -13.28 1.66 -31.39
CA HIS A 403 -13.71 2.95 -31.92
C HIS A 403 -12.74 4.09 -31.59
N TYR A 404 -11.54 3.80 -31.06
CA TYR A 404 -10.56 4.81 -30.65
C TYR A 404 -10.19 5.81 -31.77
N GLN A 405 -10.26 5.36 -33.03
CA GLN A 405 -9.97 6.20 -34.21
C GLN A 405 -10.84 7.46 -34.26
N LYS A 406 -12.08 7.40 -33.76
CA LYS A 406 -13.01 8.53 -33.73
C LYS A 406 -12.57 9.67 -32.79
N VAL A 407 -11.63 9.39 -31.87
CA VAL A 407 -11.14 10.34 -30.86
C VAL A 407 -9.63 10.52 -30.91
N LEU A 408 -8.98 10.16 -32.02
CA LEU A 408 -7.53 10.34 -32.20
C LEU A 408 -7.00 11.77 -31.91
N PRO A 409 -7.69 12.85 -32.31
CA PRO A 409 -7.26 14.21 -31.97
C PRO A 409 -7.23 14.51 -30.47
N ILE A 410 -8.03 13.77 -29.68
CA ILE A 410 -8.08 13.87 -28.22
C ILE A 410 -6.96 13.01 -27.60
N LEU A 411 -6.74 11.81 -28.12
CA LEU A 411 -5.75 10.84 -27.61
C LEU A 411 -4.30 11.24 -27.92
N PHE A 412 -4.08 11.83 -29.09
CA PHE A 412 -2.78 12.29 -29.59
C PHE A 412 -2.91 13.76 -30.04
N PRO A 413 -3.10 14.68 -29.09
CA PRO A 413 -3.33 16.08 -29.41
C PRO A 413 -2.10 16.71 -30.06
N LYS A 414 -2.36 17.64 -30.98
CA LYS A 414 -1.36 18.54 -31.58
C LYS A 414 -1.70 19.98 -31.16
N HIS A 415 -0.77 20.91 -31.38
CA HIS A 415 -1.02 22.32 -31.13
C HIS A 415 -2.29 22.79 -31.85
N SER A 416 -3.22 23.36 -31.09
CA SER A 416 -4.44 23.95 -31.66
C SER A 416 -4.09 25.26 -32.36
N THR A 417 -4.55 25.40 -33.61
CA THR A 417 -4.46 26.64 -34.41
C THR A 417 -5.73 27.49 -34.34
N ARG A 418 -6.76 27.04 -33.60
CA ARG A 418 -8.11 27.64 -33.59
C ARG A 418 -8.37 28.64 -32.47
N PHE A 419 -7.32 29.13 -31.82
CA PHE A 419 -7.47 30.07 -30.72
C PHE A 419 -7.55 31.50 -31.25
N ASP A 420 -8.71 32.14 -31.11
CA ASP A 420 -8.93 33.54 -31.43
C ASP A 420 -9.10 34.34 -30.13
N GLU A 421 -8.05 35.05 -29.73
CA GLU A 421 -8.03 35.87 -28.51
C GLU A 421 -9.08 36.99 -28.53
N ALA A 422 -9.50 37.44 -29.71
CA ALA A 422 -10.42 38.58 -29.84
C ALA A 422 -11.85 38.24 -29.38
N ASN A 423 -12.21 36.96 -29.29
CA ASN A 423 -13.56 36.49 -29.00
C ASN A 423 -13.72 35.80 -27.63
N LEU A 424 -12.77 36.03 -26.70
CA LEU A 424 -12.82 35.43 -25.37
C LEU A 424 -13.91 36.08 -24.52
N VAL A 425 -14.79 35.24 -23.97
CA VAL A 425 -15.82 35.67 -23.04
C VAL A 425 -15.25 35.65 -21.62
N SER A 426 -15.31 36.80 -20.94
CA SER A 426 -14.96 36.89 -19.52
C SER A 426 -16.00 36.22 -18.63
N VAL A 427 -15.54 35.78 -17.45
CA VAL A 427 -16.43 35.29 -16.40
C VAL A 427 -16.43 36.30 -15.27
N ASP A 428 -17.52 37.07 -15.19
CA ASP A 428 -17.63 38.16 -14.19
C ASP A 428 -18.34 37.68 -12.91
N ASN A 429 -19.33 36.80 -13.05
CA ASN A 429 -20.17 36.31 -11.93
C ASN A 429 -19.91 34.83 -11.64
N TYR A 430 -19.07 34.57 -10.64
CA TYR A 430 -18.79 33.22 -10.13
C TYR A 430 -19.80 32.80 -9.05
N PHE A 431 -20.26 31.55 -9.10
CA PHE A 431 -21.13 31.00 -8.06
C PHE A 431 -20.37 30.78 -6.76
N ASP A 432 -19.16 30.20 -6.84
CA ASP A 432 -18.22 30.16 -5.73
C ASP A 432 -17.31 31.40 -5.72
N LYS A 433 -17.55 32.30 -4.77
CA LYS A 433 -16.76 33.53 -4.59
C LYS A 433 -15.27 33.25 -4.30
N ASN A 434 -14.93 32.11 -3.69
CA ASN A 434 -13.54 31.76 -3.43
C ASN A 434 -12.83 31.37 -4.74
N VAL A 435 -13.50 30.61 -5.61
CA VAL A 435 -13.02 30.31 -6.95
C VAL A 435 -12.84 31.60 -7.77
N GLY A 436 -13.82 32.51 -7.69
CA GLY A 436 -13.74 33.83 -8.33
C GLY A 436 -12.66 34.78 -7.78
N LYS A 437 -12.06 34.49 -6.62
CA LYS A 437 -10.91 35.25 -6.08
C LYS A 437 -9.57 34.61 -6.44
N ASN A 438 -9.54 33.31 -6.73
CA ASN A 438 -8.31 32.60 -7.04
C ASN A 438 -7.97 32.70 -8.53
N ARG A 439 -6.89 33.44 -8.85
CA ARG A 439 -6.45 33.68 -10.24
C ARG A 439 -6.28 32.40 -11.08
N ARG A 440 -5.73 31.32 -10.50
CA ARG A 440 -5.50 30.06 -11.24
C ARG A 440 -6.82 29.31 -11.48
N GLN A 441 -7.70 29.27 -10.49
CA GLN A 441 -9.00 28.61 -10.67
C GLN A 441 -9.87 29.39 -11.68
N ARG A 442 -9.85 30.73 -11.65
CA ARG A 442 -10.48 31.58 -12.67
C ARG A 442 -9.97 31.30 -14.07
N GLN A 443 -8.64 31.31 -14.25
CA GLN A 443 -7.99 30.99 -15.53
C GLN A 443 -8.45 29.63 -16.06
N ALA A 444 -8.56 28.62 -15.20
CA ALA A 444 -9.08 27.31 -15.60
C ALA A 444 -10.55 27.37 -16.04
N VAL A 445 -11.41 28.05 -15.28
CA VAL A 445 -12.84 28.20 -15.63
C VAL A 445 -13.02 28.95 -16.95
N GLU A 446 -12.33 30.08 -17.12
CA GLU A 446 -12.39 30.89 -18.34
C GLU A 446 -11.86 30.11 -19.56
N ALA A 447 -10.77 29.36 -19.42
CA ALA A 447 -10.24 28.49 -20.49
C ALA A 447 -11.24 27.40 -20.89
N ILE A 448 -11.94 26.80 -19.93
CA ILE A 448 -12.94 25.75 -20.18
C ILE A 448 -14.18 26.32 -20.88
N VAL A 449 -14.71 27.44 -20.38
CA VAL A 449 -15.88 28.12 -20.96
C VAL A 449 -15.60 28.53 -22.42
N ASN A 450 -14.40 29.03 -22.70
CA ASN A 450 -14.00 29.44 -24.04
C ASN A 450 -13.46 28.28 -24.92
N ARG A 451 -13.41 27.04 -24.41
CA ARG A 451 -12.94 25.84 -25.13
C ARG A 451 -11.56 26.02 -25.78
N VAL A 452 -10.66 26.75 -25.12
CA VAL A 452 -9.40 27.25 -25.73
C VAL A 452 -8.47 26.14 -26.21
N SER A 453 -8.54 24.95 -25.60
CA SER A 453 -7.69 23.81 -25.96
C SER A 453 -8.28 22.93 -27.06
N ALA A 454 -9.58 23.07 -27.37
CA ALA A 454 -10.30 22.10 -28.21
C ALA A 454 -9.64 21.94 -29.59
N PRO A 455 -9.51 20.70 -30.11
CA PRO A 455 -9.99 19.42 -29.55
C PRO A 455 -9.06 18.77 -28.51
N ALA A 456 -7.90 19.38 -28.20
CA ALA A 456 -6.99 18.84 -27.20
C ALA A 456 -7.62 18.92 -25.79
N PRO A 457 -7.41 17.91 -24.93
CA PRO A 457 -7.86 17.96 -23.55
C PRO A 457 -7.30 19.15 -22.77
N TYR A 458 -8.13 19.78 -21.94
CA TYR A 458 -7.68 20.77 -20.97
C TYR A 458 -7.41 20.11 -19.62
N ILE A 459 -6.25 20.37 -19.03
CA ILE A 459 -5.84 19.75 -17.76
C ILE A 459 -5.92 20.75 -16.60
N ILE A 460 -6.70 20.40 -15.58
CA ILE A 460 -6.63 21.00 -14.25
C ILE A 460 -5.69 20.13 -13.40
N PHE A 461 -4.42 20.52 -13.35
CA PHE A 461 -3.45 19.88 -12.46
C PHE A 461 -3.59 20.49 -11.07
N GLY A 462 -4.05 19.70 -10.10
CA GLY A 462 -4.21 20.17 -8.73
C GLY A 462 -3.66 19.20 -7.68
N PRO A 463 -2.58 19.57 -6.99
CA PRO A 463 -2.12 18.90 -5.78
C PRO A 463 -3.22 18.77 -4.70
N PRO A 464 -3.03 17.95 -3.66
CA PRO A 464 -4.03 17.77 -2.60
C PRO A 464 -4.50 19.11 -2.02
N GLY A 465 -5.79 19.25 -1.75
CA GLY A 465 -6.35 20.45 -1.09
C GLY A 465 -6.36 21.74 -1.91
N THR A 466 -6.07 21.69 -3.22
CA THR A 466 -6.03 22.89 -4.08
C THR A 466 -7.36 23.29 -4.72
N GLY A 467 -8.44 22.56 -4.41
CA GLY A 467 -9.79 22.87 -4.91
C GLY A 467 -10.07 22.44 -6.35
N LYS A 468 -9.49 21.31 -6.81
CA LYS A 468 -9.77 20.70 -8.12
C LYS A 468 -11.27 20.53 -8.37
N THR A 469 -11.94 19.80 -7.47
CA THR A 469 -13.37 19.49 -7.56
C THR A 469 -14.22 20.76 -7.53
N SER A 470 -13.91 21.74 -6.66
CA SER A 470 -14.61 23.03 -6.65
C SER A 470 -14.46 23.79 -7.96
N THR A 471 -13.26 23.78 -8.55
CA THR A 471 -12.99 24.41 -9.86
C THR A 471 -13.77 23.73 -10.98
N MET A 472 -13.85 22.39 -10.99
CA MET A 472 -14.67 21.65 -11.95
C MET A 472 -16.16 21.95 -11.78
N VAL A 473 -16.68 21.93 -10.55
CA VAL A 473 -18.08 22.22 -10.25
C VAL A 473 -18.43 23.64 -10.71
N GLU A 474 -17.57 24.62 -10.45
CA GLU A 474 -17.76 25.99 -10.94
C GLU A 474 -17.76 26.04 -12.48
N ALA A 475 -16.79 25.39 -13.13
CA ALA A 475 -16.72 25.35 -14.59
C ALA A 475 -18.00 24.75 -15.21
N ILE A 476 -18.48 23.62 -14.67
CA ILE A 476 -19.73 22.97 -15.13
C ILE A 476 -20.93 23.92 -14.98
N LYS A 477 -21.05 24.63 -13.85
CA LYS A 477 -22.12 25.62 -13.65
C LYS A 477 -22.06 26.75 -14.66
N GLN A 478 -20.85 27.26 -14.95
CA GLN A 478 -20.63 28.34 -15.91
C GLN A 478 -20.99 27.90 -17.33
N VAL A 479 -20.55 26.71 -17.76
CA VAL A 479 -20.91 26.13 -19.06
C VAL A 479 -22.43 26.03 -19.20
N TYR A 480 -23.10 25.36 -18.26
CA TYR A 480 -24.56 25.16 -18.31
C TYR A 480 -25.35 26.47 -18.24
N THR A 481 -24.87 27.48 -17.51
CA THR A 481 -25.60 28.74 -17.36
C THR A 481 -25.51 29.60 -18.62
N ARG A 482 -24.37 29.54 -19.32
CA ARG A 482 -24.11 30.34 -20.52
C ARG A 482 -24.75 29.76 -21.77
N ASN A 483 -24.81 28.44 -21.88
CA ASN A 483 -25.43 27.78 -23.02
C ASN A 483 -26.26 26.59 -22.56
N LYS A 484 -27.58 26.67 -22.78
CA LYS A 484 -28.53 25.60 -22.41
C LYS A 484 -28.55 24.43 -23.39
N ASP A 485 -27.94 24.60 -24.56
CA ASP A 485 -27.80 23.54 -25.57
C ASP A 485 -26.57 22.67 -25.31
N ASP A 486 -25.68 23.09 -24.40
CA ASP A 486 -24.52 22.29 -24.03
C ASP A 486 -24.95 21.15 -23.08
N ASN A 487 -24.82 19.91 -23.56
CA ASN A 487 -24.94 18.74 -22.69
C ASN A 487 -23.57 18.29 -22.17
N ILE A 488 -23.51 17.94 -20.89
CA ILE A 488 -22.29 17.74 -20.13
C ILE A 488 -22.30 16.32 -19.54
N LEU A 489 -21.28 15.54 -19.84
CA LEU A 489 -20.99 14.28 -19.17
C LEU A 489 -19.88 14.49 -18.14
N VAL A 490 -20.12 14.09 -16.90
CA VAL A 490 -19.15 14.18 -15.80
C VAL A 490 -18.86 12.77 -15.29
N CYS A 491 -17.58 12.41 -15.24
CA CYS A 491 -17.13 11.09 -14.78
C CYS A 491 -16.13 11.19 -13.64
N GLY A 492 -16.32 10.35 -12.62
CA GLY A 492 -15.34 10.14 -11.53
C GLY A 492 -14.96 8.66 -11.38
N PRO A 493 -13.83 8.34 -10.73
CA PRO A 493 -13.34 6.96 -10.60
C PRO A 493 -14.20 6.10 -9.67
N SER A 494 -14.87 6.74 -8.71
CA SER A 494 -15.70 6.07 -7.72
C SER A 494 -17.09 6.69 -7.63
N ASN A 495 -18.04 5.91 -7.10
CA ASN A 495 -19.37 6.40 -6.83
C ASN A 495 -19.39 7.56 -5.82
N ALA A 496 -18.53 7.51 -4.79
CA ALA A 496 -18.41 8.59 -3.80
C ALA A 496 -17.91 9.90 -4.41
N SER A 497 -16.91 9.84 -5.32
CA SER A 497 -16.42 11.02 -6.05
C SER A 497 -17.54 11.68 -6.88
N CYS A 498 -18.37 10.86 -7.52
CA CYS A 498 -19.51 11.34 -8.32
C CYS A 498 -20.59 12.01 -7.46
N ASP A 499 -20.80 11.54 -6.24
CA ASP A 499 -21.78 12.13 -5.33
C ASP A 499 -21.34 13.52 -4.85
N ILE A 500 -20.06 13.68 -4.51
CA ILE A 500 -19.49 15.00 -4.15
C ILE A 500 -19.70 16.02 -5.28
N LEU A 501 -19.46 15.61 -6.52
CA LEU A 501 -19.72 16.44 -7.71
C LEU A 501 -21.22 16.77 -7.83
N THR A 502 -22.09 15.79 -7.63
CA THR A 502 -23.55 15.95 -7.69
C THR A 502 -24.05 16.94 -6.63
N GLU A 503 -23.62 16.79 -5.39
CA GLU A 503 -23.95 17.71 -4.29
C GLU A 503 -23.45 19.12 -4.56
N GLY A 504 -22.23 19.26 -5.09
CA GLY A 504 -21.67 20.56 -5.46
C GLY A 504 -22.49 21.30 -6.52
N LEU A 505 -23.07 20.56 -7.47
CA LEU A 505 -23.91 21.09 -8.55
C LEU A 505 -25.33 21.42 -8.09
N LEU A 506 -25.95 20.54 -7.29
CA LEU A 506 -27.31 20.72 -6.75
C LEU A 506 -27.50 22.01 -5.94
N LYS A 507 -26.42 22.61 -5.45
CA LYS A 507 -26.46 23.91 -4.76
C LYS A 507 -26.97 25.06 -5.65
N HIS A 508 -26.80 24.98 -6.97
CA HIS A 508 -27.12 26.09 -7.89
C HIS A 508 -27.80 25.64 -9.19
N ILE A 509 -27.67 24.37 -9.56
CA ILE A 509 -28.31 23.81 -10.75
C ILE A 509 -29.61 23.11 -10.34
N PRO A 510 -30.74 23.37 -11.03
CA PRO A 510 -31.99 22.69 -10.75
C PRO A 510 -31.86 21.16 -10.84
N ALA A 511 -32.45 20.45 -9.88
CA ALA A 511 -32.43 18.98 -9.84
C ALA A 511 -32.97 18.35 -11.13
N SER A 512 -33.96 18.97 -11.78
CA SER A 512 -34.55 18.52 -13.06
C SER A 512 -33.60 18.56 -14.25
N LYS A 513 -32.36 19.04 -14.06
CA LYS A 513 -31.33 19.19 -15.10
C LYS A 513 -30.10 18.33 -14.86
N ILE A 514 -30.07 17.62 -13.72
CA ILE A 514 -28.99 16.70 -13.33
C ILE A 514 -29.54 15.27 -13.30
N LEU A 515 -28.83 14.34 -13.93
CA LEU A 515 -29.05 12.91 -13.82
C LEU A 515 -27.80 12.22 -13.25
N ARG A 516 -27.95 11.55 -12.11
CA ARG A 516 -26.91 10.70 -11.49
C ARG A 516 -27.14 9.24 -11.90
N VAL A 517 -26.19 8.61 -12.57
CA VAL A 517 -26.28 7.18 -12.95
C VAL A 517 -25.31 6.35 -12.13
N ASN A 518 -25.83 5.67 -11.11
CA ASN A 518 -25.05 4.82 -10.22
C ASN A 518 -24.59 3.53 -10.92
N ALA A 519 -23.54 2.90 -10.39
CA ALA A 519 -23.25 1.51 -10.77
C ALA A 519 -24.41 0.60 -10.31
N LEU A 520 -24.76 -0.42 -11.10
CA LEU A 520 -25.85 -1.35 -10.77
C LEU A 520 -25.63 -2.09 -9.45
N SER A 521 -24.38 -2.36 -9.08
CA SER A 521 -24.02 -3.00 -7.81
C SER A 521 -24.11 -2.07 -6.60
N ARG A 522 -24.40 -0.77 -6.80
CA ARG A 522 -24.44 0.20 -5.70
C ARG A 522 -25.79 0.15 -5.00
N SER A 523 -25.78 -0.14 -3.70
CA SER A 523 -26.96 -0.09 -2.86
C SER A 523 -27.39 1.35 -2.54
N ARG A 524 -28.66 1.51 -2.15
CA ARG A 524 -29.21 2.79 -1.66
C ARG A 524 -28.51 3.28 -0.38
N ALA A 525 -28.02 2.36 0.45
CA ALA A 525 -27.40 2.68 1.72
C ALA A 525 -26.13 3.53 1.51
N GLY A 526 -25.97 4.58 2.33
CA GLY A 526 -24.83 5.50 2.22
C GLY A 526 -24.91 6.55 1.12
N ILE A 527 -26.03 6.65 0.38
CA ILE A 527 -26.27 7.74 -0.58
C ILE A 527 -27.09 8.86 0.08
N ALA A 528 -26.65 10.11 -0.06
CA ALA A 528 -27.40 11.26 0.45
C ALA A 528 -28.77 11.40 -0.26
N LYS A 529 -29.81 11.80 0.48
CA LYS A 529 -31.20 11.84 -0.04
C LYS A 529 -31.35 12.72 -1.28
N ASN A 530 -30.71 13.89 -1.29
CA ASN A 530 -30.69 14.80 -2.43
C ASN A 530 -30.00 14.21 -3.67
N VAL A 531 -28.93 13.43 -3.51
CA VAL A 531 -28.25 12.72 -4.60
C VAL A 531 -29.11 11.57 -5.13
N TRP A 532 -29.76 10.83 -4.24
CA TRP A 532 -30.68 9.76 -4.63
C TRP A 532 -31.86 10.28 -5.45
N ASN A 533 -32.45 11.41 -5.06
CA ASN A 533 -33.59 12.02 -5.75
C ASN A 533 -33.31 12.41 -7.21
N VAL A 534 -32.04 12.60 -7.59
CA VAL A 534 -31.62 12.87 -8.98
C VAL A 534 -30.96 11.65 -9.63
N SER A 535 -30.98 10.51 -8.96
CA SER A 535 -30.41 9.26 -9.48
C SER A 535 -31.40 8.49 -10.35
N SER A 536 -30.90 7.76 -11.35
CA SER A 536 -31.71 6.75 -12.03
C SER A 536 -31.88 5.54 -11.12
N HIS A 537 -33.10 5.29 -10.65
CA HIS A 537 -33.42 4.22 -9.73
C HIS A 537 -34.86 3.72 -9.86
N GLU A 538 -35.11 2.51 -9.35
CA GLU A 538 -36.43 1.93 -9.15
C GLU A 538 -36.50 1.36 -7.74
N GLY A 539 -37.41 1.88 -6.91
CA GLY A 539 -37.41 1.59 -5.47
C GLY A 539 -36.07 1.93 -4.81
N ASN A 540 -35.42 0.93 -4.22
CA ASN A 540 -34.09 1.02 -3.59
C ASN A 540 -32.93 0.59 -4.50
N PHE A 541 -33.20 0.28 -5.77
CA PHE A 541 -32.21 -0.28 -6.69
C PHE A 541 -31.81 0.73 -7.77
N SER A 542 -30.51 0.79 -8.05
CA SER A 542 -29.97 1.62 -9.14
C SER A 542 -30.38 1.04 -10.49
N LEU A 543 -30.78 1.88 -11.45
CA LEU A 543 -31.24 1.47 -12.77
C LEU A 543 -30.33 2.05 -13.88
N ILE A 544 -30.23 1.35 -15.01
CA ILE A 544 -29.70 1.94 -16.25
C ILE A 544 -30.80 2.77 -16.92
N PRO A 545 -30.61 4.08 -17.15
CA PRO A 545 -31.62 4.93 -17.77
C PRO A 545 -31.83 4.59 -19.25
N SER A 546 -33.00 4.92 -19.80
CA SER A 546 -33.23 4.94 -21.25
C SER A 546 -32.46 6.11 -21.90
N MET A 547 -32.18 6.03 -23.21
CA MET A 547 -31.51 7.15 -23.90
C MET A 547 -32.39 8.40 -23.96
N ASP A 548 -33.71 8.25 -24.02
CA ASP A 548 -34.64 9.39 -23.98
C ASP A 548 -34.61 10.08 -22.62
N MET A 549 -34.48 9.30 -21.53
CA MET A 549 -34.23 9.85 -20.21
C MET A 549 -32.89 10.59 -20.20
N VAL A 550 -31.80 10.00 -20.68
CA VAL A 550 -30.48 10.66 -20.72
C VAL A 550 -30.54 11.99 -21.48
N ARG A 551 -31.27 12.05 -22.61
CA ARG A 551 -31.43 13.26 -23.44
C ARG A 551 -32.26 14.36 -22.80
N SER A 552 -33.11 14.05 -21.82
CA SER A 552 -33.93 15.08 -21.16
C SER A 552 -33.17 15.89 -20.10
N TYR A 553 -31.94 15.48 -19.77
CA TYR A 553 -31.06 16.17 -18.83
C TYR A 553 -29.87 16.83 -19.55
N ASN A 554 -29.45 17.99 -19.03
CA ASN A 554 -28.27 18.69 -19.54
C ASN A 554 -26.97 18.18 -18.91
N ILE A 555 -27.02 17.67 -17.68
CA ILE A 555 -25.83 17.24 -16.94
C ILE A 555 -26.02 15.80 -16.48
N VAL A 556 -25.16 14.90 -16.95
CA VAL A 556 -25.19 13.48 -16.61
C VAL A 556 -23.91 13.13 -15.86
N ILE A 557 -24.04 12.52 -14.68
CA ILE A 557 -22.93 12.22 -13.77
C ILE A 557 -22.85 10.71 -13.55
N THR A 558 -21.73 10.11 -13.93
CA THR A 558 -21.51 8.65 -13.89
C THR A 558 -20.13 8.32 -13.34
N THR A 559 -19.87 7.05 -13.01
CA THR A 559 -18.46 6.60 -12.95
C THR A 559 -17.90 6.45 -14.38
N TYR A 560 -16.59 6.38 -14.56
CA TYR A 560 -15.97 6.07 -15.87
C TYR A 560 -16.56 4.80 -16.49
N SER A 561 -16.69 3.75 -15.67
CA SER A 561 -17.23 2.45 -16.08
C SER A 561 -18.71 2.54 -16.47
N THR A 562 -19.52 3.27 -15.69
CA THR A 562 -20.97 3.43 -15.95
C THR A 562 -21.26 4.35 -17.16
N ALA A 563 -20.31 5.22 -17.54
CA ALA A 563 -20.44 6.08 -18.71
C ALA A 563 -20.77 5.28 -19.99
N TYR A 564 -20.34 4.01 -20.06
CA TYR A 564 -20.68 3.08 -21.13
C TYR A 564 -22.19 3.02 -21.46
N TYR A 565 -23.07 3.17 -20.46
CA TYR A 565 -24.52 3.04 -20.63
C TYR A 565 -25.25 4.31 -21.07
N VAL A 566 -24.59 5.47 -21.00
CA VAL A 566 -25.21 6.77 -21.33
C VAL A 566 -24.71 7.32 -22.67
N MET A 567 -23.84 6.58 -23.37
CA MET A 567 -23.32 7.00 -24.68
C MET A 567 -24.18 6.43 -25.82
N PRO A 568 -24.67 7.27 -26.75
CA PRO A 568 -25.38 6.84 -27.95
C PRO A 568 -24.59 5.82 -28.78
N LEU A 569 -23.26 5.99 -28.91
CA LEU A 569 -22.39 5.12 -29.72
C LEU A 569 -22.47 3.64 -29.32
N THR A 570 -22.79 3.33 -28.06
CA THR A 570 -22.87 1.96 -27.55
C THR A 570 -24.28 1.39 -27.60
N ARG A 571 -25.29 2.22 -27.90
CA ARG A 571 -26.73 1.87 -27.78
C ARG A 571 -27.56 2.13 -29.03
N GLU A 572 -27.10 2.99 -29.94
CA GLU A 572 -27.87 3.44 -31.10
C GLU A 572 -27.02 3.45 -32.39
N LYS A 573 -27.65 3.16 -33.52
CA LYS A 573 -26.98 3.06 -34.84
C LYS A 573 -26.63 4.42 -35.46
N ASN A 574 -27.32 5.49 -35.07
CA ASN A 574 -27.25 6.78 -35.76
C ASN A 574 -26.06 7.67 -35.37
N ASN A 575 -25.16 7.23 -34.47
CA ASN A 575 -23.88 7.90 -34.13
C ASN A 575 -23.94 9.39 -33.71
N GLU A 576 -25.12 10.01 -33.57
CA GLU A 576 -25.25 11.39 -33.09
C GLU A 576 -25.06 11.41 -31.57
N CYS A 577 -23.89 11.86 -31.13
CA CYS A 577 -23.60 12.01 -29.71
C CYS A 577 -23.91 13.43 -29.24
N GLY A 578 -24.78 13.52 -28.22
CA GLY A 578 -25.31 14.78 -27.71
C GLY A 578 -24.41 15.54 -26.73
N PHE A 579 -23.30 14.96 -26.26
CA PHE A 579 -22.45 15.59 -25.25
C PHE A 579 -21.45 16.56 -25.88
N THR A 580 -21.53 17.82 -25.47
CA THR A 580 -20.62 18.88 -25.91
C THR A 580 -19.35 18.91 -25.05
N TYR A 581 -19.48 18.61 -23.75
CA TYR A 581 -18.36 18.55 -22.80
C TYR A 581 -18.28 17.19 -22.11
N VAL A 582 -17.05 16.72 -21.88
CA VAL A 582 -16.74 15.59 -21.00
C VAL A 582 -15.76 16.05 -19.93
N PHE A 583 -16.15 15.94 -18.67
CA PHE A 583 -15.35 16.25 -17.49
C PHE A 583 -14.93 14.96 -16.79
N LEU A 584 -13.63 14.77 -16.60
CA LEU A 584 -13.02 13.58 -16.02
C LEU A 584 -12.29 13.96 -14.72
N ASP A 585 -12.92 13.71 -13.57
CA ASP A 585 -12.35 13.99 -12.24
C ASP A 585 -11.45 12.84 -11.76
N GLU A 586 -10.43 13.16 -10.95
CA GLU A 586 -9.41 12.23 -10.44
C GLU A 586 -8.83 11.31 -11.52
N SER A 587 -8.69 11.83 -12.74
CA SER A 587 -8.21 11.13 -13.94
C SER A 587 -6.79 10.58 -13.82
N GLY A 588 -6.03 11.02 -12.81
CA GLY A 588 -4.73 10.46 -12.44
C GLY A 588 -4.81 9.01 -11.96
N TYR A 589 -5.97 8.58 -11.45
CA TYR A 589 -6.20 7.26 -10.82
C TYR A 589 -6.73 6.18 -11.79
N THR A 590 -7.22 6.57 -12.96
CA THR A 590 -7.93 5.69 -13.90
C THR A 590 -7.02 5.23 -15.03
N THR A 591 -7.14 3.96 -15.46
CA THR A 591 -6.35 3.46 -16.60
C THR A 591 -6.76 4.19 -17.89
N GLU A 592 -5.86 4.28 -18.87
CA GLU A 592 -6.20 4.93 -20.13
C GLU A 592 -7.36 4.27 -20.91
N PRO A 593 -7.47 2.92 -20.97
CA PRO A 593 -8.64 2.28 -21.58
C PRO A 593 -9.96 2.61 -20.87
N GLU A 594 -9.95 2.78 -19.55
CA GLU A 594 -11.14 3.21 -18.81
C GLU A 594 -11.47 4.68 -19.09
N ALA A 595 -10.45 5.54 -19.19
CA ALA A 595 -10.63 6.94 -19.57
C ALA A 595 -11.18 7.08 -20.99
N LEU A 596 -10.87 6.15 -21.91
CA LEU A 596 -11.40 6.13 -23.27
C LEU A 596 -12.93 5.94 -23.31
N ILE A 597 -13.52 5.27 -22.31
CA ILE A 597 -14.97 5.01 -22.28
C ILE A 597 -15.76 6.31 -22.46
N PRO A 598 -15.70 7.30 -21.56
CA PRO A 598 -16.46 8.55 -21.72
C PRO A 598 -16.00 9.41 -22.91
N LEU A 599 -14.80 9.22 -23.45
CA LEU A 599 -14.35 9.98 -24.64
C LEU A 599 -15.11 9.58 -25.91
N LEU A 600 -15.64 8.35 -25.97
CA LEU A 600 -16.52 7.94 -27.06
C LEU A 600 -17.90 8.59 -27.05
N ALA A 601 -18.16 9.49 -26.10
CA ALA A 601 -19.20 10.49 -26.22
C ALA A 601 -18.91 11.56 -27.30
N LEU A 602 -17.78 11.45 -28.01
CA LEU A 602 -17.35 12.34 -29.10
C LEU A 602 -17.48 13.83 -28.74
N PRO A 603 -16.98 14.26 -27.56
CA PRO A 603 -17.19 15.61 -27.08
C PRO A 603 -16.45 16.63 -27.93
N LYS A 604 -16.98 17.85 -27.95
CA LYS A 604 -16.29 19.02 -28.53
C LYS A 604 -15.12 19.46 -27.63
N MET A 605 -15.25 19.26 -26.32
CA MET A 605 -14.27 19.67 -25.32
C MET A 605 -14.11 18.62 -24.20
N VAL A 606 -12.86 18.32 -23.84
CA VAL A 606 -12.52 17.37 -22.77
C VAL A 606 -11.75 18.08 -21.67
N ILE A 607 -12.14 17.86 -20.42
CA ILE A 607 -11.47 18.40 -19.24
C ILE A 607 -11.01 17.22 -18.38
N LEU A 608 -9.71 17.20 -18.05
CA LEU A 608 -9.12 16.24 -17.12
C LEU A 608 -8.71 16.97 -15.84
N ALA A 609 -9.21 16.55 -14.68
CA ALA A 609 -8.68 16.99 -13.39
C ALA A 609 -7.96 15.83 -12.70
N GLY A 610 -6.85 16.13 -12.03
CA GLY A 610 -6.11 15.13 -11.28
C GLY A 610 -4.74 15.62 -10.82
N ASP A 611 -3.99 14.69 -10.21
CA ASP A 611 -2.62 14.89 -9.77
C ASP A 611 -1.75 13.70 -10.20
N PRO A 612 -0.79 13.88 -11.14
CA PRO A 612 0.08 12.80 -11.60
C PRO A 612 1.03 12.28 -10.50
N TYR A 613 1.25 13.05 -9.43
CA TYR A 613 2.13 12.70 -8.31
C TYR A 613 1.39 12.01 -7.14
N GLN A 614 0.08 11.81 -7.26
CA GLN A 614 -0.69 10.92 -6.37
C GLN A 614 -0.85 9.53 -7.00
N LEU A 615 -1.55 8.63 -6.30
CA LEU A 615 -1.76 7.25 -6.70
C LEU A 615 -2.29 7.14 -8.11
N GLY A 616 -1.67 6.25 -8.88
CA GLY A 616 -2.08 5.91 -10.24
C GLY A 616 -3.00 4.69 -10.28
N PRO A 617 -3.31 4.21 -11.49
CA PRO A 617 -4.13 3.03 -11.70
C PRO A 617 -3.51 1.78 -11.06
N VAL A 618 -4.38 0.93 -10.48
CA VAL A 618 -3.96 -0.34 -9.88
C VAL A 618 -4.07 -1.45 -10.92
N VAL A 619 -2.92 -1.99 -11.34
CA VAL A 619 -2.82 -3.14 -12.25
C VAL A 619 -2.04 -4.27 -11.59
N SER A 620 -2.37 -5.52 -11.94
CA SER A 620 -1.73 -6.74 -11.43
C SER A 620 -0.41 -7.02 -12.14
N ASN A 621 -0.27 -6.52 -13.38
CA ASN A 621 0.82 -6.78 -14.31
C ASN A 621 2.11 -5.98 -14.02
N LEU A 622 2.81 -6.31 -12.92
CA LEU A 622 4.04 -5.62 -12.48
C LEU A 622 5.30 -6.49 -12.49
N ASN A 623 5.30 -7.62 -13.19
CA ASN A 623 6.49 -8.48 -13.30
C ASN A 623 7.59 -7.80 -14.15
N PRO A 624 8.88 -7.82 -13.75
CA PRO A 624 9.98 -7.19 -14.49
C PRO A 624 10.10 -7.55 -15.98
N ARG A 625 9.85 -8.80 -16.36
CA ARG A 625 9.87 -9.21 -17.78
C ARG A 625 8.71 -8.61 -18.55
N LYS A 626 7.52 -8.55 -17.95
CA LYS A 626 6.32 -7.93 -18.54
C LYS A 626 6.45 -6.42 -18.64
N ILE A 627 7.03 -5.80 -17.61
CA ILE A 627 7.46 -4.40 -17.59
C ILE A 627 8.37 -4.09 -18.79
N SER A 628 9.26 -5.03 -19.14
CA SER A 628 10.18 -4.87 -20.26
C SER A 628 9.52 -5.00 -21.64
N LEU A 629 8.35 -5.65 -21.73
CA LEU A 629 7.57 -5.76 -22.97
C LEU A 629 6.93 -4.42 -23.35
N PHE A 630 6.35 -3.68 -22.40
CA PHE A 630 5.65 -2.42 -22.69
C PHE A 630 6.47 -1.21 -22.22
N LYS A 631 7.64 -0.99 -22.84
CA LYS A 631 8.50 0.15 -22.51
C LYS A 631 7.85 1.47 -22.93
N GLY A 632 8.12 2.54 -22.18
CA GLY A 632 7.59 3.89 -22.42
C GLY A 632 6.24 4.12 -21.73
N PHE A 633 5.18 3.44 -22.18
CA PHE A 633 3.82 3.65 -21.66
C PHE A 633 3.07 2.36 -21.35
N ARG A 634 2.47 2.27 -20.17
CA ARG A 634 1.80 1.08 -19.66
C ARG A 634 0.47 1.42 -19.01
N MET A 635 -0.36 0.40 -18.79
CA MET A 635 -1.67 0.56 -18.17
C MET A 635 -1.63 1.03 -16.69
N ASP A 636 -0.48 0.95 -15.99
CA ASP A 636 -0.25 1.57 -14.68
C ASP A 636 0.04 3.08 -14.74
N GLN A 637 0.02 3.65 -15.94
CA GLN A 637 0.02 5.10 -16.18
C GLN A 637 -1.36 5.53 -16.66
N SER A 638 -1.86 6.64 -16.12
CA SER A 638 -3.14 7.19 -16.51
C SER A 638 -3.04 8.01 -17.80
N PHE A 639 -4.19 8.24 -18.45
CA PHE A 639 -4.29 9.12 -19.62
C PHE A 639 -3.77 10.53 -19.31
N LEU A 640 -4.11 11.08 -18.14
CA LEU A 640 -3.56 12.36 -17.67
C LEU A 640 -2.04 12.31 -17.57
N GLY A 641 -1.50 11.25 -16.97
CA GLY A 641 -0.06 11.03 -16.85
C GLY A 641 0.63 11.05 -18.22
N ARG A 642 0.05 10.35 -19.20
CA ARG A 642 0.57 10.33 -20.59
C ARG A 642 0.56 11.70 -21.23
N LEU A 643 -0.55 12.43 -21.16
CA LEU A 643 -0.65 13.74 -21.81
C LEU A 643 0.39 14.72 -21.27
N MET A 644 0.67 14.67 -19.96
CA MET A 644 1.69 15.52 -19.33
C MET A 644 3.12 15.21 -19.80
N THR A 645 3.35 14.09 -20.49
CA THR A 645 4.63 13.78 -21.15
C THR A 645 4.77 14.37 -22.56
N ILE A 646 3.68 14.88 -23.14
CA ILE A 646 3.69 15.51 -24.46
C ILE A 646 4.16 16.96 -24.32
N ASP A 647 5.01 17.42 -25.25
CA ASP A 647 5.71 18.71 -25.14
C ASP A 647 4.81 19.93 -24.99
N MET A 648 3.57 19.89 -25.49
CA MET A 648 2.60 20.98 -25.32
C MET A 648 2.05 21.12 -23.89
N TYR A 649 2.10 20.05 -23.09
CA TYR A 649 1.67 20.04 -21.68
C TYR A 649 2.85 20.16 -20.71
N LYS A 650 4.09 20.00 -21.18
CA LYS A 650 5.28 20.18 -20.34
C LYS A 650 5.48 21.66 -20.00
N PRO A 651 6.00 21.96 -18.80
CA PRO A 651 6.38 23.32 -18.46
C PRO A 651 7.58 23.77 -19.32
N LYS A 652 7.50 24.98 -19.89
CA LYS A 652 8.62 25.66 -20.56
C LYS A 652 9.08 26.80 -19.67
N GLY A 653 10.36 26.81 -19.29
CA GLY A 653 10.88 27.81 -18.33
C GLY A 653 10.17 27.77 -16.96
N GLY A 654 9.75 26.59 -16.51
CA GLY A 654 9.04 26.41 -15.24
C GLY A 654 7.55 26.82 -15.25
N GLN A 655 7.01 27.22 -16.41
CA GLN A 655 5.62 27.62 -16.56
C GLN A 655 4.87 26.74 -17.55
N PHE A 656 3.65 26.37 -17.16
CA PHE A 656 2.71 25.64 -17.99
C PHE A 656 2.04 26.56 -19.01
N ASN A 657 1.75 26.03 -20.21
CA ASN A 657 0.96 26.76 -21.19
C ASN A 657 -0.52 26.80 -20.76
N PRO A 658 -1.06 28.00 -20.42
CA PRO A 658 -2.42 28.13 -19.91
C PRO A 658 -3.50 27.78 -20.93
N LEU A 659 -3.16 27.63 -22.22
CA LEU A 659 -4.10 27.14 -23.24
C LEU A 659 -4.43 25.65 -23.06
N TYR A 660 -3.59 24.88 -22.38
CA TYR A 660 -3.77 23.42 -22.28
C TYR A 660 -3.81 22.93 -20.84
N ILE A 661 -3.12 23.61 -19.92
CA ILE A 661 -2.98 23.13 -18.55
C ILE A 661 -2.85 24.29 -17.57
N THR A 662 -3.64 24.21 -16.49
CA THR A 662 -3.52 25.10 -15.35
C THR A 662 -3.17 24.30 -14.10
N LYS A 663 -2.02 24.65 -13.49
CA LYS A 663 -1.61 24.13 -12.18
C LYS A 663 -2.21 25.01 -11.06
N LEU A 664 -3.06 24.39 -10.23
CA LEU A 664 -3.55 25.00 -9.00
C LEU A 664 -2.46 24.93 -7.93
N VAL A 665 -2.19 26.06 -7.26
CA VAL A 665 -1.05 26.16 -6.33
C VAL A 665 -1.45 26.57 -4.91
N GLU A 666 -2.65 27.09 -4.70
CA GLU A 666 -3.11 27.48 -3.37
C GLU A 666 -3.79 26.29 -2.69
N ASN A 667 -3.23 25.81 -1.58
CA ASN A 667 -3.77 24.71 -0.78
C ASN A 667 -4.64 25.28 0.35
N PHE A 668 -5.91 24.89 0.38
CA PHE A 668 -6.91 25.36 1.37
C PHE A 668 -7.14 24.36 2.50
N ARG A 669 -6.31 23.32 2.61
CA ARG A 669 -6.53 22.17 3.48
C ARG A 669 -5.63 22.17 4.71
N SER A 670 -4.33 22.31 4.50
CA SER A 670 -3.30 21.87 5.45
C SER A 670 -2.50 23.03 6.02
N HIS A 671 -2.02 22.85 7.25
CA HIS A 671 -1.04 23.74 7.88
C HIS A 671 0.23 23.87 7.02
N LYS A 672 0.86 25.06 7.04
CA LYS A 672 2.00 25.39 6.17
C LYS A 672 3.15 24.39 6.26
N SER A 673 3.49 23.94 7.47
CA SER A 673 4.61 23.01 7.71
C SER A 673 4.32 21.60 7.18
N LEU A 674 3.05 21.17 7.16
CA LEU A 674 2.65 19.88 6.58
C LEU A 674 2.89 19.83 5.07
N LEU A 675 2.89 20.99 4.41
CA LEU A 675 3.08 21.10 2.97
C LEU A 675 4.56 21.15 2.58
N GLU A 676 5.48 21.46 3.49
CA GLU A 676 6.86 21.79 3.15
C GLU A 676 7.57 20.65 2.39
N ILE A 677 7.57 19.45 2.97
CA ILE A 677 8.20 18.28 2.37
C ILE A 677 7.54 17.83 1.07
N PRO A 678 6.21 17.65 0.98
CA PRO A 678 5.59 17.29 -0.28
C PRO A 678 5.75 18.39 -1.35
N ASN A 679 5.71 19.68 -0.97
CA ASN A 679 5.92 20.80 -1.89
C ASN A 679 7.33 20.79 -2.49
N ARG A 680 8.34 20.57 -1.65
CA ARG A 680 9.74 20.45 -2.08
C ARG A 680 9.99 19.22 -2.94
N CYS A 681 9.39 18.08 -2.59
CA CYS A 681 9.66 16.80 -3.25
C CYS A 681 8.88 16.59 -4.56
N PHE A 682 7.65 17.11 -4.68
CA PHE A 682 6.74 16.79 -5.78
C PHE A 682 6.23 18.01 -6.56
N TYR A 683 6.29 19.21 -5.98
CA TYR A 683 5.58 20.37 -6.55
C TYR A 683 6.44 21.61 -6.77
N GLU A 684 7.77 21.45 -6.77
CA GLU A 684 8.77 22.48 -7.11
C GLU A 684 8.66 23.74 -6.24
N ASN A 685 8.29 23.59 -4.95
CA ASN A 685 8.06 24.70 -4.02
C ASN A 685 7.00 25.72 -4.47
N GLN A 686 6.10 25.34 -5.39
CA GLN A 686 5.08 26.26 -5.91
C GLN A 686 3.82 26.33 -5.04
N LEU A 687 3.58 25.34 -4.17
CA LEU A 687 2.39 25.32 -3.30
C LEU A 687 2.42 26.43 -2.25
N LYS A 688 1.24 27.01 -2.00
CA LYS A 688 1.01 28.09 -1.04
C LYS A 688 -0.08 27.70 -0.06
N ALA A 689 0.22 27.74 1.24
CA ALA A 689 -0.77 27.47 2.28
C ALA A 689 -1.79 28.62 2.39
N ARG A 690 -3.07 28.28 2.25
CA ARG A 690 -4.25 29.16 2.34
C ARG A 690 -5.38 28.53 3.18
N GLY A 691 -5.10 27.46 3.91
CA GLY A 691 -6.08 26.82 4.80
C GLY A 691 -6.54 27.76 5.93
N ASP A 692 -7.75 27.55 6.43
CA ASP A 692 -8.29 28.33 7.54
C ASP A 692 -7.43 28.13 8.80
N ASN A 693 -6.77 29.21 9.25
CA ASN A 693 -5.89 29.21 10.41
C ASN A 693 -6.57 28.70 11.69
N ARG A 694 -7.89 28.84 11.84
CA ARG A 694 -8.61 28.31 13.01
C ARG A 694 -8.57 26.78 13.07
N ILE A 695 -8.52 26.15 11.90
CA ILE A 695 -8.49 24.69 11.75
C ILE A 695 -7.04 24.23 11.69
N THR A 696 -6.23 24.82 10.80
CA THR A 696 -4.85 24.35 10.58
C THR A 696 -3.95 24.57 11.79
N ASN A 697 -4.22 25.57 12.63
CA ASN A 697 -3.48 25.82 13.86
C ASN A 697 -4.13 25.18 15.10
N SER A 698 -5.23 24.44 14.95
CA SER A 698 -5.99 23.93 16.10
C SER A 698 -5.17 23.03 17.02
N MET A 699 -4.15 22.36 16.47
CA MET A 699 -3.30 21.42 17.19
C MET A 699 -2.03 22.06 17.79
N LEU A 700 -1.70 23.32 17.47
CA LEU A 700 -0.46 23.98 17.96
C LEU A 700 -0.43 24.16 19.49
N LYS A 701 -1.59 24.12 20.15
CA LYS A 701 -1.69 24.24 21.61
C LYS A 701 -1.48 22.92 22.36
N TRP A 702 -1.35 21.81 21.65
CA TRP A 702 -1.20 20.52 22.28
C TRP A 702 0.17 20.40 22.94
N ALA A 703 0.20 20.21 24.26
CA ALA A 703 1.42 20.23 25.06
C ALA A 703 2.43 19.12 24.70
N LYS A 704 1.98 18.05 24.04
CA LYS A 704 2.80 16.92 23.61
C LYS A 704 3.53 17.16 22.28
N LEU A 705 3.30 18.29 21.60
CA LEU A 705 4.08 18.64 20.41
C LEU A 705 5.55 18.87 20.79
N PRO A 706 6.52 18.16 20.16
CA PRO A 706 7.94 18.42 20.38
C PRO A 706 8.32 19.86 20.02
N ASN A 707 7.71 20.40 18.96
CA ASN A 707 7.82 21.80 18.57
C ASN A 707 6.42 22.46 18.55
N PRO A 708 6.12 23.42 19.45
CA PRO A 708 4.81 24.10 19.50
C PRO A 708 4.43 24.90 18.25
N LYS A 709 5.36 25.14 17.32
CA LYS A 709 5.12 25.90 16.08
C LYS A 709 4.86 25.02 14.86
N ILE A 710 5.20 23.72 14.95
CA ILE A 710 5.16 22.80 13.82
C ILE A 710 4.36 21.57 14.23
N PRO A 711 3.16 21.36 13.67
CA PRO A 711 2.30 20.25 14.06
C PRO A 711 2.66 18.99 13.29
N ILE A 712 3.92 18.59 13.40
CA ILE A 712 4.45 17.33 12.88
C ILE A 712 5.14 16.64 14.05
N ILE A 713 4.87 15.34 14.21
CA ILE A 713 5.60 14.49 15.13
C ILE A 713 6.17 13.32 14.33
N PHE A 714 7.49 13.16 14.35
CA PHE A 714 8.10 11.90 13.98
C PHE A 714 8.47 11.15 15.25
N HIS A 715 7.75 10.07 15.55
CA HIS A 715 8.01 9.23 16.70
C HIS A 715 8.82 7.99 16.26
N GLY A 716 10.11 7.98 16.58
CA GLY A 716 10.99 6.85 16.36
C GLY A 716 10.64 5.70 17.30
N VAL A 717 10.32 4.53 16.74
CA VAL A 717 10.03 3.30 17.50
C VAL A 717 11.00 2.21 17.10
N ASN A 718 11.70 1.63 18.08
CA ASN A 718 12.59 0.50 17.84
C ASN A 718 11.79 -0.80 17.79
N GLY A 719 10.88 -0.94 16.82
CA GLY A 719 9.97 -2.08 16.75
C GLY A 719 10.60 -3.33 16.13
N ARG A 720 9.84 -4.44 16.15
CA ARG A 720 10.13 -5.62 15.33
C ARG A 720 8.93 -5.93 14.45
N GLU A 721 9.17 -6.09 13.15
CA GLU A 721 8.14 -6.61 12.26
C GLU A 721 7.89 -8.09 12.55
N LYS A 722 6.62 -8.47 12.60
CA LYS A 722 6.17 -9.85 12.78
C LYS A 722 5.20 -10.22 11.66
N ARG A 723 5.09 -11.52 11.39
CA ARG A 723 4.24 -12.11 10.38
C ARG A 723 3.60 -13.39 10.93
N LYS A 724 2.34 -13.66 10.59
CA LYS A 724 1.65 -14.91 10.95
C LYS A 724 1.97 -16.00 9.91
N ALA A 725 2.11 -17.26 10.33
CA ALA A 725 2.47 -18.37 9.43
C ALA A 725 1.53 -18.52 8.20
N ASN A 726 0.23 -18.24 8.36
CA ASN A 726 -0.77 -18.41 7.30
C ASN A 726 -1.02 -17.14 6.46
N ASN A 727 -0.27 -16.06 6.68
CA ASN A 727 -0.66 -14.71 6.30
C ASN A 727 0.56 -13.87 5.85
N PRO A 728 0.60 -13.38 4.60
CA PRO A 728 1.74 -12.61 4.08
C PRO A 728 1.96 -11.21 4.65
N SER A 729 1.05 -10.69 5.48
CA SER A 729 1.10 -9.30 5.94
C SER A 729 1.94 -9.13 7.20
N PHE A 730 2.58 -7.96 7.30
CA PHE A 730 3.42 -7.60 8.44
C PHE A 730 2.62 -6.79 9.47
N PHE A 731 2.99 -6.93 10.74
CA PHE A 731 2.51 -6.07 11.81
C PHE A 731 3.64 -5.76 12.80
N ASN A 732 3.51 -4.64 13.51
CA ASN A 732 4.47 -4.19 14.50
C ASN A 732 3.71 -3.74 15.74
N VAL A 733 3.86 -4.52 16.81
CA VAL A 733 3.12 -4.35 18.07
C VAL A 733 3.53 -3.06 18.78
N PHE A 734 4.82 -2.68 18.69
CA PHE A 734 5.33 -1.46 19.33
C PHE A 734 4.77 -0.20 18.65
N GLU A 735 4.75 -0.18 17.31
CA GLU A 735 4.09 0.91 16.58
C GLU A 735 2.59 0.94 16.85
N MET A 736 1.92 -0.21 16.89
CA MET A 736 0.49 -0.30 17.20
C MET A 736 0.18 0.30 18.58
N ALA A 737 0.97 -0.06 19.60
CA ALA A 737 0.83 0.49 20.95
C ALA A 737 0.98 2.02 20.95
N GLN A 738 1.95 2.54 20.19
CA GLN A 738 2.15 3.98 20.06
C GLN A 738 1.00 4.68 19.33
N VAL A 739 0.42 4.04 18.31
CA VAL A 739 -0.78 4.55 17.62
C VAL A 739 -1.95 4.67 18.60
N VAL A 740 -2.22 3.62 19.38
CA VAL A 740 -3.33 3.59 20.34
C VAL A 740 -3.20 4.70 21.37
N GLU A 741 -2.00 4.89 21.92
CA GLU A 741 -1.73 5.95 22.89
C GLU A 741 -1.94 7.35 22.29
N TYR A 742 -1.50 7.60 21.06
CA TYR A 742 -1.75 8.90 20.43
C TYR A 742 -3.24 9.14 20.18
N VAL A 743 -3.99 8.12 19.76
CA VAL A 743 -5.45 8.23 19.60
C VAL A 743 -6.09 8.59 20.94
N GLU A 744 -5.70 7.91 22.02
CA GLU A 744 -6.16 8.18 23.38
C GLU A 744 -5.89 9.63 23.80
N GLN A 745 -4.64 10.08 23.69
CA GLN A 745 -4.25 11.44 24.06
C GLN A 745 -5.02 12.49 23.25
N LEU A 746 -5.21 12.28 21.95
CA LEU A 746 -5.96 13.20 21.10
C LEU A 746 -7.44 13.26 21.48
N MET A 747 -8.05 12.14 21.84
CA MET A 747 -9.45 12.07 22.25
C MET A 747 -9.66 12.68 23.65
N HIS A 748 -8.75 12.42 24.60
CA HIS A 748 -8.92 12.85 26.00
C HIS A 748 -8.34 14.24 26.29
N GLU A 749 -7.15 14.56 25.80
CA GLU A 749 -6.47 15.83 26.11
C GLU A 749 -6.95 16.95 25.18
N MET A 750 -7.22 16.62 23.91
CA MET A 750 -7.58 17.59 22.87
C MET A 750 -9.06 17.56 22.48
N ASN A 751 -9.86 16.66 23.07
CA ASN A 751 -11.29 16.47 22.76
C ASN A 751 -11.58 16.30 21.26
N ILE A 752 -10.69 15.60 20.54
CA ILE A 752 -10.87 15.33 19.11
C ILE A 752 -11.82 14.15 18.93
N GLU A 753 -12.93 14.37 18.24
CA GLU A 753 -13.86 13.30 17.88
C GLU A 753 -13.20 12.25 16.96
N PRO A 754 -13.54 10.95 17.08
CA PRO A 754 -12.95 9.88 16.27
C PRO A 754 -13.00 10.12 14.75
N LYS A 755 -14.10 10.71 14.25
CA LYS A 755 -14.26 11.05 12.83
C LYS A 755 -13.21 12.03 12.28
N ASN A 756 -12.53 12.77 13.15
CA ASN A 756 -11.50 13.73 12.78
C ASN A 756 -10.09 13.13 12.78
N ILE A 757 -9.95 11.86 13.15
CA ILE A 757 -8.68 11.12 13.21
C ILE A 757 -8.65 10.09 12.06
N GLY A 758 -7.51 10.01 11.37
CA GLY A 758 -7.24 8.98 10.37
C GLY A 758 -5.97 8.21 10.68
N ILE A 759 -6.03 6.88 10.62
CA ILE A 759 -4.87 6.00 10.80
C ILE A 759 -4.52 5.36 9.46
N VAL A 760 -3.34 5.71 8.94
CA VAL A 760 -2.83 5.21 7.67
C VAL A 760 -1.73 4.18 7.93
N THR A 761 -1.88 2.98 7.38
CA THR A 761 -0.81 1.98 7.41
C THR A 761 -0.86 1.09 6.16
N PRO A 762 0.28 0.75 5.55
CA PRO A 762 0.29 -0.01 4.30
C PRO A 762 -0.06 -1.50 4.47
N TYR A 763 -0.12 -2.02 5.71
CA TYR A 763 -0.34 -3.45 5.98
C TYR A 763 -1.70 -3.72 6.61
N ARG A 764 -2.48 -4.61 5.99
CA ARG A 764 -3.83 -4.97 6.46
C ARG A 764 -3.85 -5.61 7.84
N GLU A 765 -2.87 -6.45 8.18
CA GLU A 765 -2.79 -7.03 9.53
C GLU A 765 -2.50 -5.98 10.60
N GLN A 766 -1.68 -4.97 10.29
CA GLN A 766 -1.50 -3.83 11.17
C GLN A 766 -2.83 -3.09 11.38
N MET A 767 -3.62 -2.85 10.32
CA MET A 767 -4.93 -2.22 10.43
C MET A 767 -5.87 -3.01 11.34
N LYS A 768 -5.95 -4.33 11.15
CA LYS A 768 -6.79 -5.24 11.94
C LYS A 768 -6.40 -5.18 13.42
N LYS A 769 -5.11 -5.33 13.73
CA LYS A 769 -4.61 -5.30 15.11
C LYS A 769 -4.81 -3.94 15.80
N ILE A 770 -4.59 -2.83 15.08
CA ILE A 770 -4.90 -1.49 15.61
C ILE A 770 -6.40 -1.39 15.92
N ARG A 771 -7.27 -1.85 15.02
CA ARG A 771 -8.72 -1.82 15.22
C ARG A 771 -9.14 -2.67 16.43
N GLU A 772 -8.59 -3.86 16.58
CA GLU A 772 -8.82 -4.75 17.73
C GLU A 772 -8.36 -4.10 19.04
N ALA A 773 -7.15 -3.55 19.08
CA ALA A 773 -6.60 -2.87 20.26
C ALA A 773 -7.44 -1.65 20.68
N LEU A 774 -7.83 -0.81 19.71
CA LEU A 774 -8.71 0.33 19.96
C LEU A 774 -10.10 -0.11 20.41
N SER A 775 -10.63 -1.21 19.84
CA SER A 775 -11.95 -1.74 20.22
C SER A 775 -11.97 -2.29 21.64
N SER A 776 -10.86 -2.90 22.06
CA SER A 776 -10.68 -3.37 23.43
C SER A 776 -10.63 -2.20 24.42
N LYS A 777 -10.06 -1.06 24.02
CA LYS A 777 -9.84 0.09 24.93
C LYS A 777 -11.02 1.06 25.00
N PHE A 778 -11.67 1.35 23.87
CA PHE A 778 -12.74 2.35 23.76
C PHE A 778 -14.14 1.76 23.52
N GLY A 779 -14.27 0.43 23.53
CA GLY A 779 -15.47 -0.27 23.05
C GLY A 779 -15.53 -0.30 21.52
N ARG A 780 -16.67 -0.72 20.95
CA ARG A 780 -16.79 -0.94 19.49
C ARG A 780 -16.38 0.30 18.69
N VAL A 781 -15.23 0.24 18.03
CA VAL A 781 -14.78 1.29 17.10
C VAL A 781 -15.70 1.27 15.89
N THR A 782 -16.43 2.36 15.69
CA THR A 782 -17.25 2.57 14.50
C THR A 782 -16.36 2.95 13.31
N ASP A 783 -16.88 2.83 12.09
CA ASP A 783 -16.18 3.27 10.87
C ASP A 783 -15.91 4.78 10.81
N GLU A 784 -16.35 5.55 11.82
CA GLU A 784 -16.02 6.95 11.97
C GLU A 784 -14.51 7.16 12.16
N LEU A 785 -13.87 6.32 12.97
CA LEU A 785 -12.40 6.32 13.07
C LEU A 785 -11.84 5.60 11.84
N ARG A 786 -11.37 6.38 10.87
CA ARG A 786 -10.91 5.83 9.61
C ARG A 786 -9.56 5.14 9.80
N ILE A 787 -9.50 3.83 9.51
CA ILE A 787 -8.27 3.03 9.48
C ILE A 787 -8.16 2.39 8.10
N GLY A 788 -7.05 2.57 7.41
CA GLY A 788 -6.96 2.27 5.97
C GLY A 788 -5.54 2.34 5.40
N THR A 789 -5.36 1.75 4.22
CA THR A 789 -4.14 1.94 3.43
C THR A 789 -4.16 3.31 2.72
N PRO A 790 -3.03 3.81 2.19
CA PRO A 790 -3.02 5.05 1.42
C PRO A 790 -4.05 5.09 0.28
N GLU A 791 -4.36 3.95 -0.34
CA GLU A 791 -5.39 3.82 -1.37
C GLU A 791 -6.79 4.14 -0.85
N VAL A 792 -7.13 3.66 0.35
CA VAL A 792 -8.43 3.89 0.99
C VAL A 792 -8.60 5.35 1.42
N PHE A 793 -7.49 6.05 1.69
CA PHE A 793 -7.45 7.45 2.08
C PHE A 793 -7.37 8.42 0.89
N GLN A 794 -7.34 7.92 -0.34
CA GLN A 794 -7.32 8.80 -1.50
C GLN A 794 -8.65 9.57 -1.60
N GLY A 795 -8.54 10.91 -1.68
CA GLY A 795 -9.69 11.81 -1.64
C GLY A 795 -10.25 12.08 -0.24
N ASP A 796 -9.93 11.25 0.75
CA ASP A 796 -10.29 11.48 2.16
C ASP A 796 -9.30 12.45 2.82
N GLU A 797 -9.75 13.19 3.83
CA GLU A 797 -8.94 14.13 4.61
C GLU A 797 -9.39 14.14 6.07
N ARG A 798 -8.44 14.28 7.00
CA ARG A 798 -8.71 14.26 8.44
C ARG A 798 -8.01 15.41 9.13
N LEU A 799 -8.55 15.83 10.27
CA LEU A 799 -7.92 16.88 11.08
C LEU A 799 -6.53 16.43 11.52
N VAL A 800 -6.47 15.21 12.04
CA VAL A 800 -5.24 14.53 12.47
C VAL A 800 -5.05 13.25 11.66
N VAL A 801 -3.82 13.01 11.21
CA VAL A 801 -3.45 11.75 10.56
C VAL A 801 -2.26 11.13 11.27
N ILE A 802 -2.39 9.86 11.62
CA ILE A 802 -1.35 9.03 12.23
C ILE A 802 -0.92 8.00 11.18
N VAL A 803 0.37 7.95 10.87
CA VAL A 803 0.94 7.01 9.90
C VAL A 803 1.80 5.99 10.65
N SER A 804 1.48 4.70 10.55
CA SER A 804 2.33 3.61 11.04
C SER A 804 3.02 2.92 9.86
N THR A 805 4.34 2.94 9.86
CA THR A 805 5.16 2.39 8.77
C THR A 805 5.36 0.88 8.87
N VAL A 806 5.27 0.31 10.06
CA VAL A 806 5.34 -1.12 10.42
C VAL A 806 6.72 -1.74 10.25
N ARG A 807 7.36 -1.49 9.11
CA ARG A 807 8.62 -2.14 8.73
C ARG A 807 9.73 -1.73 9.68
N ALA A 808 10.32 -2.73 10.30
CA ALA A 808 11.42 -2.57 11.23
C ALA A 808 12.27 -3.83 11.12
N ASN A 809 13.55 -3.66 10.78
CA ASN A 809 14.44 -4.80 10.60
C ASN A 809 15.76 -4.64 11.37
N PRO A 810 15.73 -4.78 12.71
CA PRO A 810 16.95 -4.76 13.52
C PRO A 810 17.86 -5.97 13.24
N GLU A 811 17.30 -7.13 12.86
CA GLU A 811 18.02 -8.41 12.74
C GLU A 811 18.77 -8.65 11.40
N ARG A 812 18.52 -7.84 10.36
CA ARG A 812 19.13 -7.98 9.01
C ARG A 812 20.11 -6.87 8.64
N LEU A 813 20.79 -6.31 9.64
CA LEU A 813 22.04 -5.62 9.39
C LEU A 813 23.01 -6.61 8.71
N ILE A 814 23.36 -6.31 7.44
CA ILE A 814 24.37 -6.97 6.62
C ILE A 814 23.88 -8.23 5.84
N THR A 815 22.92 -8.04 4.92
CA THR A 815 23.00 -8.68 3.59
C THR A 815 22.70 -7.61 2.52
N ASP A 816 23.43 -7.67 1.39
CA ASP A 816 23.39 -6.75 0.24
C ASP A 816 22.07 -6.82 -0.56
N ASP A 817 20.94 -6.96 0.12
CA ASP A 817 19.64 -6.89 -0.52
C ASP A 817 19.17 -5.43 -0.55
N TYR A 818 18.92 -4.97 -1.78
CA TYR A 818 18.47 -3.62 -2.16
C TYR A 818 17.46 -3.01 -1.17
N ILE A 819 17.63 -1.74 -0.80
CA ILE A 819 16.74 -0.96 0.09
C ILE A 819 15.26 -1.04 -0.36
N SER A 820 14.99 -1.11 -1.66
CA SER A 820 13.63 -1.28 -2.22
C SER A 820 12.99 -2.62 -1.86
N ALA A 821 13.78 -3.70 -1.73
CA ALA A 821 13.30 -4.99 -1.24
C ALA A 821 13.04 -4.95 0.28
N LYS A 822 13.77 -4.11 1.03
CA LYS A 822 13.64 -3.95 2.49
C LYS A 822 12.39 -3.15 2.88
N LEU A 823 12.12 -2.02 2.24
CA LEU A 823 10.93 -1.19 2.49
C LEU A 823 9.66 -1.70 1.80
N GLY A 824 9.82 -2.45 0.70
CA GLY A 824 8.70 -2.94 -0.11
C GLY A 824 7.82 -1.79 -0.59
N PHE A 825 6.52 -1.88 -0.29
CA PHE A 825 5.50 -0.94 -0.74
C PHE A 825 5.63 0.49 -0.19
N LEU A 826 6.40 0.71 0.89
CA LEU A 826 6.69 2.03 1.46
C LEU A 826 7.61 2.89 0.57
N SER A 827 8.40 2.27 -0.30
CA SER A 827 9.32 2.95 -1.22
C SER A 827 8.61 3.69 -2.37
N ASN A 828 7.29 3.51 -2.51
CA ASN A 828 6.54 4.13 -3.59
C ASN A 828 6.32 5.63 -3.30
N PRO A 829 6.84 6.54 -4.15
CA PRO A 829 6.74 7.99 -3.95
C PRO A 829 5.30 8.52 -3.88
N LYS A 830 4.40 7.93 -4.67
CA LYS A 830 2.99 8.34 -4.72
C LYS A 830 2.26 7.95 -3.44
N ARG A 831 2.56 6.77 -2.88
CA ARG A 831 2.02 6.33 -1.58
C ARG A 831 2.50 7.20 -0.44
N PHE A 832 3.79 7.53 -0.42
CA PHE A 832 4.36 8.50 0.52
C PHE A 832 3.61 9.83 0.44
N ASN A 833 3.50 10.40 -0.75
CA ASN A 833 2.85 11.70 -0.97
C ASN A 833 1.38 11.67 -0.51
N VAL A 834 0.62 10.61 -0.85
CA VAL A 834 -0.76 10.48 -0.37
C VAL A 834 -0.81 10.39 1.15
N ALA A 835 -0.02 9.51 1.78
CA ALA A 835 -0.05 9.28 3.22
C ALA A 835 0.17 10.56 4.04
N ILE A 836 1.16 11.38 3.69
CA ILE A 836 1.50 12.59 4.47
C ILE A 836 0.64 13.82 4.14
N THR A 837 -0.10 13.80 3.03
CA THR A 837 -0.94 14.95 2.58
C THR A 837 -2.42 14.83 2.94
N ARG A 838 -2.79 13.87 3.80
CA ARG A 838 -4.17 13.69 4.29
C ARG A 838 -4.49 14.59 5.49
N ALA A 839 -3.48 15.03 6.25
CA ALA A 839 -3.64 15.82 7.46
C ALA A 839 -3.98 17.28 7.16
N ARG A 840 -4.90 17.86 7.96
CA ARG A 840 -5.21 19.29 7.94
C ARG A 840 -4.42 20.07 9.00
N ALA A 841 -4.35 19.54 10.22
CA ALA A 841 -3.81 20.26 11.37
C ALA A 841 -2.65 19.54 12.07
N LEU A 842 -2.59 18.21 12.06
CA LEU A 842 -1.49 17.44 12.69
C LEU A 842 -1.17 16.17 11.90
N LEU A 843 0.13 15.94 11.69
CA LEU A 843 0.67 14.68 11.16
C LEU A 843 1.56 14.01 12.21
N VAL A 844 1.24 12.76 12.54
CA VAL A 844 2.08 11.91 13.38
C VAL A 844 2.60 10.77 12.52
N VAL A 845 3.91 10.58 12.45
CA VAL A 845 4.56 9.46 11.77
C VAL A 845 5.24 8.60 12.81
N ILE A 846 4.95 7.31 12.80
CA ILE A 846 5.48 6.32 13.74
C ILE A 846 6.23 5.27 12.91
N GLY A 847 7.50 5.08 13.20
CA GLY A 847 8.32 4.16 12.43
C GLY A 847 9.75 4.01 12.92
N TYR A 848 10.47 3.07 12.30
CA TYR A 848 11.87 2.80 12.61
C TYR A 848 12.80 3.76 11.83
N PRO A 849 13.49 4.70 12.50
CA PRO A 849 14.15 5.82 11.83
C PRO A 849 15.30 5.38 10.91
N TRP A 850 16.15 4.43 11.32
CA TRP A 850 17.28 3.98 10.50
C TRP A 850 16.86 3.33 9.16
N LEU A 851 15.75 2.59 9.12
CA LEU A 851 15.25 2.03 7.86
C LEU A 851 14.64 3.10 6.96
N LEU A 852 14.00 4.11 7.56
CA LEU A 852 13.33 5.18 6.83
C LEU A 852 14.31 6.23 6.31
N GLU A 853 15.46 6.42 6.96
CA GLU A 853 16.54 7.31 6.50
C GLU A 853 17.06 6.92 5.10
N ASP A 854 17.15 5.62 4.83
CA ASP A 854 17.63 5.08 3.55
C ASP A 854 16.68 5.37 2.37
N ASP A 855 15.41 5.72 2.63
CA ASP A 855 14.47 6.10 1.58
C ASP A 855 14.60 7.57 1.20
N LYS A 856 14.56 7.84 -0.11
CA LYS A 856 14.68 9.20 -0.68
C LYS A 856 13.66 10.21 -0.11
N TYR A 857 12.45 9.78 0.23
CA TYR A 857 11.36 10.66 0.66
C TYR A 857 11.12 10.59 2.16
N TRP A 858 11.09 9.39 2.74
CA TRP A 858 10.99 9.25 4.20
C TRP A 858 12.20 9.84 4.91
N GLY A 859 13.42 9.62 4.39
CA GLY A 859 14.64 10.20 4.94
C GLY A 859 14.64 11.73 4.91
N LYS A 860 14.06 12.35 3.88
CA LYS A 860 13.88 13.82 3.81
C LYS A 860 12.87 14.35 4.82
N LEU A 861 11.83 13.58 5.14
CA LEU A 861 10.85 13.94 6.17
C LEU A 861 11.47 13.79 7.57
N LEU A 862 12.20 12.69 7.81
CA LEU A 862 12.92 12.45 9.05
C LEU A 862 13.97 13.55 9.30
N GLU A 863 14.79 13.86 8.30
CA GLU A 863 15.76 14.97 8.34
C GLU A 863 15.12 16.28 8.76
N PHE A 864 14.01 16.64 8.11
CA PHE A 864 13.27 17.84 8.44
C PHE A 864 12.77 17.82 9.89
N CYS A 865 12.25 16.69 10.34
CA CYS A 865 11.77 16.56 11.72
C CYS A 865 12.90 16.67 12.73
N CYS A 866 14.09 16.12 12.46
CA CYS A 866 15.24 16.28 13.34
C CYS A 866 15.72 17.74 13.40
N ASN A 867 15.88 18.39 12.24
CA ASN A 867 16.38 19.77 12.16
C ASN A 867 15.43 20.78 12.81
N GLU A 868 14.12 20.57 12.68
CA GLU A 868 13.09 21.46 13.23
C GLU A 868 12.65 21.07 14.65
N GLY A 869 13.31 20.10 15.30
CA GLY A 869 12.96 19.67 16.66
C GLY A 869 11.56 19.03 16.77
N CYS A 870 11.10 18.37 15.72
CA CYS A 870 9.82 17.67 15.63
C CYS A 870 9.94 16.14 15.85
N TYR A 871 11.16 15.65 16.10
CA TYR A 871 11.45 14.25 16.37
C TYR A 871 11.29 13.92 17.87
N THR A 872 10.77 12.73 18.18
CA THR A 872 10.66 12.18 19.54
C THR A 872 10.71 10.64 19.52
N GLY A 873 10.66 10.01 20.69
CA GLY A 873 10.72 8.56 20.85
C GLY A 873 12.14 8.11 21.23
N ILE A 874 12.62 7.06 20.57
CA ILE A 874 13.96 6.51 20.82
C ILE A 874 15.07 7.53 20.51
N PRO A 875 16.21 7.50 21.21
CA PRO A 875 17.37 8.30 20.82
C PRO A 875 17.84 7.93 19.40
N TYR A 876 18.00 8.94 18.56
CA TYR A 876 18.46 8.81 17.19
C TYR A 876 19.41 9.95 16.88
N ASP A 877 20.69 9.64 16.67
CA ASP A 877 21.68 10.58 16.19
C ASP A 877 22.02 10.23 14.74
N ARG A 878 21.84 11.21 13.87
CA ARG A 878 22.10 11.06 12.44
C ARG A 878 23.62 11.01 12.30
N HIS A 879 24.14 9.83 11.95
CA HIS A 879 25.56 9.47 11.83
C HIS A 879 26.26 8.74 13.00
N SER A 880 25.56 8.33 14.06
CA SER A 880 26.14 7.43 15.07
C SER A 880 25.88 5.96 14.71
N ASP A 881 26.81 5.36 13.96
CA ASP A 881 27.52 4.14 14.40
C ASP A 881 28.23 3.51 13.21
N LEU A 882 27.59 3.23 12.08
CA LEU A 882 28.26 2.50 11.00
C LEU A 882 29.31 3.34 10.24
N ALA A 883 28.99 4.56 9.83
CA ALA A 883 29.93 5.45 9.14
C ALA A 883 31.03 5.99 10.07
N ASN A 884 30.73 6.11 11.36
CA ASN A 884 31.73 6.47 12.39
C ASN A 884 32.62 5.27 12.77
N ILE A 885 32.11 4.04 12.71
CA ILE A 885 32.91 2.81 12.82
C ILE A 885 33.81 2.66 11.59
N GLU A 886 33.33 2.91 10.37
CA GLU A 886 34.17 2.93 9.15
C GLU A 886 35.25 4.01 9.20
N LYS A 887 34.91 5.25 9.58
CA LYS A 887 35.92 6.32 9.77
C LYS A 887 36.87 6.06 10.94
N LYS A 888 36.44 5.36 11.99
CA LYS A 888 37.34 4.88 13.06
C LYS A 888 38.25 3.77 12.54
N PHE A 889 37.78 2.92 11.63
CA PHE A 889 38.54 1.84 11.01
C PHE A 889 39.65 2.38 10.09
N ASP A 890 39.35 3.36 9.23
CA ASP A 890 40.35 4.01 8.36
C ASP A 890 41.44 4.75 9.16
N ARG A 891 41.10 5.24 10.36
CA ARG A 891 42.06 5.87 11.28
C ARG A 891 42.93 4.87 12.06
N LEU A 892 42.56 3.58 12.08
CA LEU A 892 43.25 2.53 12.84
C LEU A 892 44.35 1.79 12.03
N HIS A 893 44.63 2.20 10.79
CA HIS A 893 45.72 1.69 9.94
C HIS A 893 45.90 0.15 9.97
N ILE A 894 44.88 -0.61 9.55
CA ILE A 894 44.97 -2.05 9.22
C ILE A 894 44.75 -2.26 7.73
#